data_AF-W2FZV2-F1
#
_entry.id   AF-W2FZV2-F1
#
_cell.length_a   1.000
_cell.length_b   1.000
_cell.length_c   1.000
_cell.angle_alpha   90.00
_cell.angle_beta   90.00
_cell.angle_gamma   90.00
#
_symmetry.space_group_name_H-M   'P 1'
#
loop_
_entity.id
_entity.type
_entity.pdbx_description
1 polymer ?
#
loop_
_entity_poly.entity_id
_entity_poly.type
_entity_poly.pdbx_seq_one_letter_code
_entity_poly.pdbx_strand_id
1 'polypeptide(L)'
;MGDFSSPDGSGEDEFPVDDISLDKMPSSKTLSGQQPRLSYHPAGKFVEKREALTLQRIGFLLYRTAVFVTAVLYMMVSMQSFGTALLVLRGVVSHDLPIETHYSNLIVDYIGTATIQKSPLVQEVLEGSLAPRNDSLYLETATAHSFTSCSEVTHFNSRIYSNEFLRFIFSRMQMYATYNLSYVKELELVVPVVDCTFDLLVSGDKTVARVYYLTRPKSDPTKTVLLSTMLSAQDYEVAQQFQRGPGMVLLVTPIEDMRTTPLPHHIAVALNYPYVAEPEFEYSELKGVDGDNYWILQTLPNKRTDDPAKEVRMARRFGRYKGDVTSQSNIETAHWDLSRDPAIELREWRWYSRAVLHDSWAWAHAIHGIFAINVIFDLSVLTFVIYRRFRMGHIWVGDAFSTISSMLMYRGLIVLVCNQLNGLWTITKMTISIGDTITDQHVIFYKPELVQADLLAVYMNLVSILSYLARERIDPLLAFATFELGWGYRVELADFFPPLRANIAEFAIADTTRGLLNVRPGLAALSPMELLTSYGIPENRFRVVSSITLSIFSPMIFIVAYIVARKIARWEDLGGENGGSRSSRYKVDGLQQIDLTSFEAATGAALRKRYGIISSYENYTMRDNQVLATIDAVYGNGFLVANNKFLVATQDLIPLILMKVTHVRFTNIFVYEIINGRAVKETSRLVYPTTIKWSDLSRLDVIVLS
;
A
#
# COMPACT_ATOMS: atom_id res chain seq x y z
N MET A 1 -3.47 23.57 -53.00
CA MET A 1 -4.54 23.13 -53.92
C MET A 1 -5.74 22.79 -53.06
N GLY A 2 -6.84 23.52 -52.94
CA GLY A 2 -7.33 24.88 -53.27
C GLY A 2 -8.48 25.13 -52.25
N ASP A 3 -9.12 26.27 -52.06
CA ASP A 3 -9.10 27.60 -52.67
C ASP A 3 -9.63 28.61 -51.63
N PHE A 4 -9.30 29.88 -51.85
CA PHE A 4 -9.66 31.08 -51.07
C PHE A 4 -11.15 31.49 -51.18
N SER A 5 -11.70 32.13 -50.13
CA SER A 5 -12.36 33.47 -50.23
C SER A 5 -13.06 33.93 -48.92
N SER A 6 -12.67 35.10 -48.41
CA SER A 6 -13.49 36.03 -47.58
C SER A 6 -14.21 37.02 -48.53
N PRO A 7 -15.25 37.83 -48.14
CA PRO A 7 -15.05 39.02 -47.27
C PRO A 7 -16.27 39.51 -46.42
N ASP A 8 -15.94 40.48 -45.54
CA ASP A 8 -16.68 41.55 -44.83
C ASP A 8 -18.21 41.78 -44.95
N GLY A 9 -18.79 42.26 -43.85
CA GLY A 9 -20.05 43.02 -43.85
C GLY A 9 -20.57 43.40 -42.46
N SER A 10 -20.38 44.66 -42.07
CA SER A 10 -20.99 45.35 -40.92
C SER A 10 -22.53 45.42 -40.99
N GLY A 11 -23.20 45.34 -39.85
CA GLY A 11 -24.63 45.65 -39.72
C GLY A 11 -25.05 45.76 -38.25
N GLU A 12 -25.15 46.99 -37.76
CA GLU A 12 -26.00 47.39 -36.64
C GLU A 12 -27.46 47.10 -37.02
N ASP A 13 -28.27 46.60 -36.08
CA ASP A 13 -29.70 46.87 -36.10
C ASP A 13 -30.30 46.78 -34.69
N GLU A 14 -31.08 47.81 -34.42
CA GLU A 14 -31.64 48.29 -33.17
C GLU A 14 -33.12 47.83 -33.06
N PHE A 15 -33.53 47.44 -31.84
CA PHE A 15 -34.86 47.26 -31.21
C PHE A 15 -36.19 47.24 -32.04
N PRO A 16 -37.24 46.54 -31.55
CA PRO A 16 -38.21 47.28 -30.74
C PRO A 16 -38.76 46.55 -29.50
N VAL A 17 -38.97 47.37 -28.47
CA VAL A 17 -39.92 47.19 -27.37
C VAL A 17 -41.32 47.47 -27.92
N ASP A 18 -42.27 46.58 -27.68
CA ASP A 18 -43.70 46.89 -27.84
C ASP A 18 -44.48 46.60 -26.57
N ASP A 19 -45.13 47.66 -26.10
CA ASP A 19 -46.14 47.73 -25.05
C ASP A 19 -47.35 46.83 -25.38
N ILE A 20 -47.80 46.04 -24.40
CA ILE A 20 -49.19 45.53 -24.38
C ILE A 20 -49.80 45.81 -23.00
N SER A 21 -50.51 46.94 -23.00
CA SER A 21 -51.69 47.35 -22.24
C SER A 21 -52.27 46.44 -21.15
N LEU A 22 -52.49 47.08 -19.98
CA LEU A 22 -53.55 46.76 -19.02
C LEU A 22 -54.91 46.76 -19.74
N ASP A 23 -55.49 45.59 -19.98
CA ASP A 23 -56.93 45.33 -19.85
C ASP A 23 -57.25 43.92 -20.37
N LYS A 24 -57.22 42.95 -19.45
CA LYS A 24 -58.00 41.69 -19.44
C LYS A 24 -57.55 40.81 -18.27
N MET A 25 -58.01 41.16 -17.07
CA MET A 25 -58.12 40.19 -15.98
C MET A 25 -59.34 39.29 -16.24
N PRO A 26 -59.20 37.96 -16.30
CA PRO A 26 -60.30 37.08 -15.95
C PRO A 26 -60.48 37.08 -14.42
N SER A 27 -61.73 37.27 -14.00
CA SER A 27 -62.14 37.46 -12.62
C SER A 27 -61.74 36.31 -11.69
N SER A 28 -61.37 36.70 -10.46
CA SER A 28 -61.10 35.82 -9.34
C SER A 28 -62.30 34.89 -9.06
N LYS A 29 -62.15 33.59 -9.31
CA LYS A 29 -62.87 32.58 -8.53
C LYS A 29 -62.13 32.40 -7.22
N THR A 30 -62.70 32.97 -6.18
CA THR A 30 -62.40 32.73 -4.77
C THR A 30 -62.46 31.23 -4.48
N LEU A 31 -61.30 30.57 -4.37
CA LEU A 31 -61.19 29.31 -3.65
C LEU A 31 -61.08 29.65 -2.17
N SER A 32 -62.23 29.63 -1.50
CA SER A 32 -62.30 29.71 -0.04
C SER A 32 -61.61 28.50 0.56
N GLY A 33 -60.56 28.70 1.36
CA GLY A 33 -59.89 27.58 2.02
C GLY A 33 -58.42 27.77 2.36
N GLN A 34 -57.94 28.99 2.57
CA GLN A 34 -56.69 29.20 3.32
C GLN A 34 -57.04 29.92 4.62
N GLN A 35 -57.30 29.14 5.67
CA GLN A 35 -57.17 29.67 7.01
C GLN A 35 -55.71 30.10 7.19
N PRO A 36 -55.45 31.29 7.76
CA PRO A 36 -54.09 31.70 8.12
C PRO A 36 -53.52 30.65 9.07
N ARG A 37 -52.34 30.08 8.74
CA ARG A 37 -51.58 29.22 9.66
C ARG A 37 -51.44 29.96 10.98
N LEU A 38 -51.93 29.34 12.06
CA LEU A 38 -51.88 29.88 13.41
C LEU A 38 -50.45 30.33 13.72
N SER A 39 -50.26 31.64 13.89
CA SER A 39 -49.03 32.22 14.42
C SER A 39 -48.81 31.70 15.84
N TYR A 40 -47.73 30.96 16.04
CA TYR A 40 -47.35 30.43 17.35
C TYR A 40 -46.83 31.55 18.26
N HIS A 41 -47.45 31.71 19.44
CA HIS A 41 -46.94 32.45 20.58
C HIS A 41 -46.76 31.48 21.77
N PRO A 42 -45.54 31.21 22.25
CA PRO A 42 -45.35 30.44 23.46
C PRO A 42 -45.48 31.35 24.70
N ALA A 43 -46.50 31.11 25.52
CA ALA A 43 -46.51 31.53 26.91
C ALA A 43 -45.79 30.46 27.75
N GLY A 44 -44.47 30.62 27.96
CA GLY A 44 -43.72 29.84 28.94
C GLY A 44 -42.27 29.55 28.58
N LYS A 45 -41.35 29.78 29.54
CA LYS A 45 -39.97 29.29 29.46
C LYS A 45 -39.98 27.77 29.63
N PHE A 46 -39.78 27.05 28.54
CA PHE A 46 -39.61 25.60 28.55
C PHE A 46 -38.29 25.20 29.23
N VAL A 47 -38.37 24.45 30.32
CA VAL A 47 -37.22 23.84 31.00
C VAL A 47 -37.11 22.38 30.54
N GLU A 48 -35.97 22.02 29.95
CA GLU A 48 -35.66 20.65 29.53
C GLU A 48 -35.45 19.77 30.79
N LYS A 49 -36.31 18.77 31.01
CA LYS A 49 -36.21 17.86 32.17
C LYS A 49 -34.90 17.06 32.06
N ARG A 50 -34.16 16.94 33.17
CA ARG A 50 -32.99 16.03 33.28
C ARG A 50 -33.45 14.59 33.01
N GLU A 51 -32.92 13.96 31.98
CA GLU A 51 -33.15 12.55 31.68
C GLU A 51 -32.47 11.66 32.73
N ALA A 52 -33.16 10.61 33.20
CA ALA A 52 -32.59 9.62 34.12
C ALA A 52 -31.64 8.66 33.36
N LEU A 53 -30.50 8.29 33.98
CA LEU A 53 -29.59 7.28 33.42
C LEU A 53 -30.21 5.88 33.57
N THR A 54 -30.79 5.36 32.50
CA THR A 54 -31.22 3.95 32.40
C THR A 54 -30.09 3.08 31.82
N LEU A 55 -30.11 1.77 32.06
CA LEU A 55 -29.14 0.83 31.49
C LEU A 55 -29.10 0.90 29.95
N GLN A 56 -30.27 1.05 29.32
CA GLN A 56 -30.38 1.24 27.86
C GLN A 56 -29.70 2.54 27.39
N ARG A 57 -29.84 3.63 28.17
CA ARG A 57 -29.15 4.90 27.85
C ARG A 57 -27.65 4.79 28.01
N ILE A 58 -27.16 4.06 29.02
CA ILE A 58 -25.73 3.78 29.19
C ILE A 58 -25.20 2.99 27.98
N GLY A 59 -25.89 1.92 27.59
CA GLY A 59 -25.51 1.13 26.41
C GLY A 59 -25.47 1.95 25.12
N PHE A 60 -26.47 2.82 24.90
CA PHE A 60 -26.49 3.72 23.74
C PHE A 60 -25.33 4.73 23.75
N LEU A 61 -25.01 5.31 24.91
CA LEU A 61 -23.88 6.23 25.04
C LEU A 61 -22.53 5.54 24.82
N LEU A 62 -22.37 4.30 25.31
CA LEU A 62 -21.18 3.48 25.05
C LEU A 62 -21.03 3.20 23.56
N TYR A 63 -22.12 2.78 22.89
CA TYR A 63 -22.14 2.59 21.44
C TYR A 63 -21.76 3.86 20.67
N ARG A 64 -22.36 5.02 21.01
CA ARG A 64 -22.02 6.31 20.38
C ARG A 64 -20.56 6.70 20.60
N THR A 65 -20.03 6.41 21.78
CA THR A 65 -18.61 6.62 22.10
C THR A 65 -17.72 5.72 21.25
N ALA A 66 -18.09 4.45 21.07
CA ALA A 66 -17.38 3.55 20.16
C ALA A 66 -17.38 4.07 18.71
N VAL A 67 -18.51 4.57 18.22
CA VAL A 67 -18.61 5.19 16.88
C VAL A 67 -17.70 6.40 16.75
N PHE A 68 -17.61 7.24 17.79
CA PHE A 68 -16.69 8.36 17.84
C PHE A 68 -15.22 7.89 17.79
N VAL A 69 -14.86 6.86 18.57
CA VAL A 69 -13.52 6.26 18.53
C VAL A 69 -13.20 5.71 17.14
N THR A 70 -14.13 5.02 16.48
CA THR A 70 -13.96 4.53 15.11
C THR A 70 -13.73 5.67 14.12
N ALA A 71 -14.39 6.82 14.28
CA ALA A 71 -14.14 7.99 13.44
C ALA A 71 -12.71 8.56 13.66
N VAL A 72 -12.20 8.53 14.90
CA VAL A 72 -10.81 8.87 15.21
C VAL A 72 -9.85 7.88 14.54
N LEU A 73 -10.11 6.57 14.61
CA LEU A 73 -9.29 5.55 13.94
C LEU A 73 -9.27 5.74 12.42
N TYR A 74 -10.42 5.97 11.81
CA TYR A 74 -10.54 6.30 10.39
C TYR A 74 -9.68 7.52 10.01
N MET A 75 -9.69 8.57 10.84
CA MET A 75 -8.84 9.75 10.65
C MET A 75 -7.34 9.42 10.83
N MET A 76 -6.99 8.59 11.79
CA MET A 76 -5.60 8.15 12.02
C MET A 76 -5.03 7.42 10.82
N VAL A 77 -5.80 6.53 10.18
CA VAL A 77 -5.39 5.84 8.94
C VAL A 77 -5.07 6.86 7.83
N SER A 78 -5.92 7.87 7.63
CA SER A 78 -5.66 8.94 6.67
C SER A 78 -4.41 9.78 7.00
N MET A 79 -4.18 10.10 8.28
CA MET A 79 -2.99 10.84 8.72
C MET A 79 -1.70 10.03 8.56
N GLN A 80 -1.73 8.72 8.85
CA GLN A 80 -0.59 7.83 8.65
C GLN A 80 -0.23 7.72 7.17
N SER A 81 -1.22 7.58 6.29
CA SER A 81 -1.02 7.61 4.84
C SER A 81 -0.42 8.94 4.38
N PHE A 82 -0.95 10.08 4.84
CA PHE A 82 -0.39 11.40 4.53
C PHE A 82 1.07 11.55 4.98
N GLY A 83 1.40 11.19 6.22
CA GLY A 83 2.76 11.25 6.74
C GLY A 83 3.72 10.36 5.95
N THR A 84 3.29 9.14 5.62
CA THR A 84 4.07 8.19 4.82
C THR A 84 4.27 8.69 3.40
N ALA A 85 3.25 9.28 2.78
CA ALA A 85 3.35 9.85 1.44
C ALA A 85 4.40 10.97 1.38
N LEU A 86 4.46 11.84 2.40
CA LEU A 86 5.48 12.88 2.50
C LEU A 86 6.90 12.32 2.65
N LEU A 87 7.08 11.22 3.40
CA LEU A 87 8.37 10.55 3.52
C LEU A 87 8.82 9.94 2.19
N VAL A 88 7.93 9.23 1.49
CA VAL A 88 8.23 8.63 0.19
C VAL A 88 8.55 9.70 -0.86
N LEU A 89 7.79 10.80 -0.91
CA LEU A 89 8.04 11.93 -1.82
C LEU A 89 9.42 12.56 -1.65
N ARG A 90 9.96 12.55 -0.42
CA ARG A 90 11.29 13.08 -0.13
C ARG A 90 12.42 12.13 -0.54
N GLY A 91 12.11 10.91 -1.01
CA GLY A 91 13.11 9.92 -1.39
C GLY A 91 13.94 9.40 -0.21
N VAL A 92 13.47 9.56 1.03
CA VAL A 92 14.21 9.16 2.24
C VAL A 92 13.84 7.75 2.74
N VAL A 93 13.02 7.02 1.99
CA VAL A 93 12.53 5.70 2.42
C VAL A 93 13.47 4.62 1.93
N SER A 94 14.31 4.16 2.86
CA SER A 94 15.09 2.94 2.72
C SER A 94 14.82 2.02 3.91
N HIS A 95 14.99 0.72 3.70
CA HIS A 95 14.78 -0.29 4.74
C HIS A 95 15.78 -1.43 4.57
N ASP A 96 16.52 -1.73 5.63
CA ASP A 96 17.37 -2.90 5.66
C ASP A 96 16.49 -4.13 5.82
N LEU A 97 16.69 -5.11 4.94
CA LEU A 97 15.94 -6.37 4.94
C LEU A 97 16.67 -7.38 5.84
N PRO A 98 15.97 -8.43 6.31
CA PRO A 98 16.61 -9.54 6.99
C PRO A 98 17.73 -10.14 6.13
N ILE A 99 18.77 -10.64 6.78
CA ILE A 99 19.87 -11.33 6.11
C ILE A 99 19.32 -12.59 5.46
N GLU A 100 19.44 -12.69 4.14
CA GLU A 100 19.11 -13.89 3.39
C GLU A 100 20.33 -14.82 3.43
N THR A 101 20.13 -16.09 3.84
CA THR A 101 21.23 -17.06 3.95
C THR A 101 20.90 -18.26 3.09
N HIS A 102 21.79 -18.56 2.14
CA HIS A 102 21.72 -19.76 1.32
C HIS A 102 22.71 -20.81 1.82
N TYR A 103 22.28 -22.05 1.92
CA TYR A 103 23.02 -23.14 2.54
C TYR A 103 23.56 -24.13 1.49
N SER A 104 24.76 -24.64 1.75
CA SER A 104 25.37 -25.82 1.16
C SER A 104 25.55 -26.84 2.30
N ASN A 105 24.76 -27.91 2.28
CA ASN A 105 24.59 -28.77 3.45
C ASN A 105 25.59 -29.93 3.52
N LEU A 106 26.30 -30.25 2.44
CA LEU A 106 27.16 -31.44 2.37
C LEU A 106 28.64 -31.11 2.49
N ILE A 107 29.10 -30.02 1.85
CA ILE A 107 30.53 -29.75 1.67
C ILE A 107 31.31 -29.74 3.00
N VAL A 108 30.76 -29.19 4.07
CA VAL A 108 31.46 -29.11 5.37
C VAL A 108 31.77 -30.49 5.92
N ASP A 109 30.83 -31.43 5.84
CA ASP A 109 31.02 -32.79 6.34
C ASP A 109 32.05 -33.56 5.49
N TYR A 110 32.02 -33.36 4.17
CA TYR A 110 33.03 -33.91 3.26
C TYR A 110 34.42 -33.34 3.51
N ILE A 111 34.54 -32.10 3.95
CA ILE A 111 35.82 -31.47 4.27
C ILE A 111 36.30 -31.81 5.69
N GLY A 112 35.39 -32.02 6.63
CA GLY A 112 35.69 -32.34 8.02
C GLY A 112 36.22 -31.13 8.81
N THR A 113 36.96 -31.40 9.89
CA THR A 113 37.40 -30.37 10.87
C THR A 113 38.91 -30.15 10.91
N ALA A 114 39.67 -30.81 10.04
CA ALA A 114 41.13 -30.80 10.04
C ALA A 114 41.69 -30.17 8.75
N THR A 115 42.94 -30.49 8.42
CA THR A 115 43.58 -30.16 7.14
C THR A 115 42.81 -30.79 5.97
N ILE A 116 42.65 -30.08 4.85
CA ILE A 116 41.95 -30.58 3.66
C ILE A 116 42.51 -31.92 3.17
N GLN A 117 43.82 -32.15 3.30
CA GLN A 117 44.45 -33.42 2.89
C GLN A 117 43.87 -34.63 3.64
N LYS A 118 43.48 -34.45 4.91
CA LYS A 118 42.90 -35.50 5.77
C LYS A 118 41.38 -35.58 5.71
N SER A 119 40.76 -34.77 4.87
CA SER A 119 39.30 -34.75 4.73
C SER A 119 38.75 -36.08 4.18
N PRO A 120 37.51 -36.44 4.54
CA PRO A 120 36.77 -37.53 3.88
C PRO A 120 36.71 -37.37 2.36
N LEU A 121 36.58 -36.14 1.85
CA LEU A 121 36.61 -35.84 0.42
C LEU A 121 37.89 -36.37 -0.25
N VAL A 122 39.06 -36.13 0.36
CA VAL A 122 40.33 -36.59 -0.22
C VAL A 122 40.57 -38.07 0.04
N GLN A 123 40.34 -38.52 1.28
CA GLN A 123 40.74 -39.87 1.71
C GLN A 123 39.74 -40.95 1.27
N GLU A 124 38.44 -40.66 1.33
CA GLU A 124 37.38 -41.64 1.10
C GLU A 124 36.79 -41.49 -0.31
N VAL A 125 36.44 -40.26 -0.74
CA VAL A 125 35.81 -40.04 -2.06
C VAL A 125 36.80 -40.13 -3.20
N LEU A 126 37.99 -39.54 -3.04
CA LEU A 126 39.05 -39.58 -4.06
C LEU A 126 40.07 -40.71 -3.82
N GLU A 127 39.83 -41.58 -2.84
CA GLU A 127 40.69 -42.72 -2.49
C GLU A 127 42.17 -42.32 -2.23
N GLY A 128 42.38 -41.12 -1.68
CA GLY A 128 43.70 -40.54 -1.43
C GLY A 128 44.43 -40.02 -2.68
N SER A 129 43.81 -40.10 -3.85
CA SER A 129 44.41 -39.64 -5.11
C SER A 129 44.26 -38.13 -5.28
N LEU A 130 45.40 -37.47 -5.52
CA LEU A 130 45.47 -36.05 -5.86
C LEU A 130 45.83 -35.82 -7.34
N ALA A 131 45.76 -36.85 -8.16
CA ALA A 131 46.00 -36.72 -9.60
C ALA A 131 44.92 -35.84 -10.25
N PRO A 132 45.29 -34.89 -11.14
CA PRO A 132 44.33 -34.09 -11.87
C PRO A 132 43.35 -34.97 -12.63
N ARG A 133 42.07 -34.67 -12.45
CA ARG A 133 40.98 -35.38 -13.13
C ARG A 133 40.46 -34.55 -14.29
N ASN A 134 39.73 -35.19 -15.20
CA ASN A 134 39.05 -34.53 -16.32
C ASN A 134 37.54 -34.38 -16.10
N ASP A 135 37.00 -34.91 -15.01
CA ASP A 135 35.60 -34.81 -14.61
C ASP A 135 35.41 -33.76 -13.50
N SER A 136 34.16 -33.54 -13.10
CA SER A 136 33.78 -32.73 -11.92
C SER A 136 33.05 -33.65 -10.94
N LEU A 137 33.18 -33.37 -9.65
CA LEU A 137 32.58 -34.15 -8.58
C LEU A 137 31.34 -33.43 -8.06
N TYR A 138 30.21 -34.14 -8.01
CA TYR A 138 28.92 -33.65 -7.53
C TYR A 138 28.56 -34.42 -6.26
N LEU A 139 28.45 -33.71 -5.13
CA LEU A 139 28.07 -34.28 -3.85
C LEU A 139 26.54 -34.35 -3.80
N GLU A 140 25.96 -35.55 -3.85
CA GLU A 140 24.51 -35.74 -3.93
C GLU A 140 23.87 -35.94 -2.56
N THR A 141 24.52 -36.73 -1.69
CA THR A 141 24.09 -36.95 -0.30
C THR A 141 25.31 -37.00 0.61
N ALA A 142 25.15 -37.27 1.91
CA ALA A 142 26.28 -37.41 2.83
C ALA A 142 27.24 -38.57 2.51
N THR A 143 26.81 -39.54 1.69
CA THR A 143 27.62 -40.74 1.36
C THR A 143 27.69 -41.04 -0.14
N ALA A 144 26.84 -40.43 -0.97
CA ALA A 144 26.78 -40.66 -2.41
C ALA A 144 27.26 -39.44 -3.19
N HIS A 145 27.97 -39.71 -4.28
CA HIS A 145 28.51 -38.70 -5.18
C HIS A 145 28.42 -39.17 -6.62
N SER A 146 28.45 -38.21 -7.54
CA SER A 146 28.36 -38.41 -8.98
C SER A 146 29.49 -37.66 -9.69
N PHE A 147 29.88 -38.12 -10.88
CA PHE A 147 30.87 -37.46 -11.73
C PHE A 147 30.25 -36.83 -12.99
N THR A 148 28.93 -36.88 -13.11
CA THR A 148 28.20 -36.42 -14.31
C THR A 148 27.31 -35.22 -14.04
N SER A 149 26.51 -35.26 -12.97
CA SER A 149 25.53 -34.23 -12.62
C SER A 149 24.95 -34.45 -11.22
N CYS A 150 24.21 -33.46 -10.70
CA CYS A 150 23.29 -33.63 -9.59
C CYS A 150 21.98 -34.29 -10.07
N SER A 151 21.86 -35.61 -9.93
CA SER A 151 20.80 -36.40 -10.57
C SER A 151 19.40 -36.18 -9.97
N GLU A 152 19.30 -35.90 -8.67
CA GLU A 152 18.02 -35.74 -7.96
C GLU A 152 17.52 -34.29 -7.93
N VAL A 153 18.24 -33.34 -8.53
CA VAL A 153 17.89 -31.91 -8.50
C VAL A 153 17.10 -31.52 -9.75
N THR A 154 15.82 -31.19 -9.58
CA THR A 154 14.87 -30.93 -10.67
C THR A 154 15.24 -29.73 -11.54
N HIS A 155 15.71 -28.63 -10.95
CA HIS A 155 16.04 -27.39 -11.65
C HIS A 155 17.54 -27.23 -11.92
N PHE A 156 18.30 -28.33 -11.88
CA PHE A 156 19.75 -28.31 -12.08
C PHE A 156 20.14 -27.72 -13.44
N ASN A 157 20.93 -26.64 -13.41
CA ASN A 157 21.47 -26.04 -14.63
C ASN A 157 22.80 -26.69 -15.01
N SER A 158 22.73 -27.70 -15.89
CA SER A 158 23.88 -28.44 -16.37
C SER A 158 24.87 -27.62 -17.18
N ARG A 159 24.50 -26.40 -17.66
CA ARG A 159 25.44 -25.52 -18.38
C ARG A 159 26.34 -24.76 -17.41
N ILE A 160 25.77 -24.17 -16.36
CA ILE A 160 26.51 -23.42 -15.33
C ILE A 160 27.40 -24.37 -14.52
N TYR A 161 26.90 -25.53 -14.14
CA TYR A 161 27.67 -26.49 -13.35
C TYR A 161 28.37 -27.55 -14.22
N SER A 162 28.51 -27.32 -15.54
CA SER A 162 29.23 -28.24 -16.42
C SER A 162 30.73 -28.27 -16.08
N ASN A 163 31.34 -29.45 -16.25
CA ASN A 163 32.79 -29.59 -16.13
C ASN A 163 33.57 -28.63 -17.06
N GLU A 164 33.04 -28.38 -18.25
CA GLU A 164 33.63 -27.43 -19.20
C GLU A 164 33.60 -26.00 -18.63
N PHE A 165 32.44 -25.52 -18.17
CA PHE A 165 32.32 -24.16 -17.65
C PHE A 165 33.09 -23.96 -16.34
N LEU A 166 33.01 -24.91 -15.40
CA LEU A 166 33.73 -24.81 -14.12
C LEU A 166 35.24 -24.75 -14.33
N ARG A 167 35.79 -25.54 -15.27
CA ARG A 167 37.22 -25.49 -15.63
C ARG A 167 37.57 -24.25 -16.43
N PHE A 168 36.66 -23.78 -17.30
CA PHE A 168 36.82 -22.51 -17.99
C PHE A 168 37.00 -21.36 -16.99
N ILE A 169 36.12 -21.22 -16.00
CA ILE A 169 36.25 -20.18 -14.95
C ILE A 169 37.57 -20.32 -14.19
N PHE A 170 37.93 -21.52 -13.76
CA PHE A 170 39.22 -21.75 -13.08
C PHE A 170 40.41 -21.34 -13.95
N SER A 171 40.39 -21.67 -15.25
CA SER A 171 41.45 -21.29 -16.18
C SER A 171 41.56 -19.78 -16.38
N ARG A 172 40.42 -19.06 -16.43
CA ARG A 172 40.40 -17.60 -16.55
C ARG A 172 40.87 -16.94 -15.25
N MET A 173 40.46 -17.47 -14.10
CA MET A 173 40.98 -17.07 -12.79
C MET A 173 42.52 -17.21 -12.73
N GLN A 174 43.08 -18.35 -13.17
CA GLN A 174 44.54 -18.53 -13.24
C GLN A 174 45.20 -17.58 -14.24
N MET A 175 44.60 -17.44 -15.42
CA MET A 175 45.12 -16.57 -16.46
C MET A 175 45.22 -15.14 -15.96
N TYR A 176 44.17 -14.60 -15.35
CA TYR A 176 44.10 -13.20 -14.91
C TYR A 176 44.53 -12.95 -13.44
N ALA A 177 44.92 -13.99 -12.72
CA ALA A 177 45.44 -13.90 -11.35
C ALA A 177 46.60 -12.89 -11.25
N THR A 178 46.43 -11.87 -10.41
CA THR A 178 47.42 -10.83 -10.14
C THR A 178 47.37 -10.45 -8.67
N TYR A 179 48.36 -9.69 -8.20
CA TYR A 179 48.44 -9.23 -6.81
C TYR A 179 48.27 -10.40 -5.82
N ASN A 180 47.36 -10.29 -4.85
CA ASN A 180 47.12 -11.33 -3.84
C ASN A 180 46.45 -12.59 -4.40
N LEU A 181 45.94 -12.57 -5.63
CA LEU A 181 45.45 -13.77 -6.33
C LEU A 181 46.56 -14.53 -7.08
N SER A 182 47.79 -14.00 -7.14
CA SER A 182 48.88 -14.58 -7.95
C SER A 182 49.24 -16.01 -7.59
N TYR A 183 49.03 -16.44 -6.33
CA TYR A 183 49.30 -17.80 -5.88
C TYR A 183 48.51 -18.85 -6.66
N VAL A 184 47.34 -18.49 -7.20
CA VAL A 184 46.47 -19.38 -7.98
C VAL A 184 47.14 -19.89 -9.26
N LYS A 185 48.14 -19.17 -9.79
CA LYS A 185 48.95 -19.62 -10.95
C LYS A 185 49.83 -20.83 -10.64
N GLU A 186 50.23 -20.97 -9.39
CA GLU A 186 51.07 -22.06 -8.90
C GLU A 186 50.27 -23.28 -8.46
N LEU A 187 48.94 -23.20 -8.53
CA LEU A 187 48.04 -24.31 -8.23
C LEU A 187 47.75 -25.15 -9.47
N GLU A 188 47.56 -26.44 -9.27
CA GLU A 188 47.02 -27.38 -10.24
C GLU A 188 45.64 -27.84 -9.76
N LEU A 189 44.64 -27.78 -10.65
CA LEU A 189 43.28 -28.21 -10.35
C LEU A 189 43.22 -29.74 -10.28
N VAL A 190 42.86 -30.28 -9.12
CA VAL A 190 42.59 -31.71 -8.95
C VAL A 190 41.21 -32.02 -9.50
N VAL A 191 40.17 -31.39 -8.94
CA VAL A 191 38.77 -31.59 -9.35
C VAL A 191 37.89 -30.40 -8.90
N PRO A 192 36.98 -29.89 -9.75
CA PRO A 192 35.88 -29.04 -9.30
C PRO A 192 34.87 -29.85 -8.49
N VAL A 193 34.47 -29.34 -7.32
CA VAL A 193 33.48 -29.98 -6.45
C VAL A 193 32.24 -29.09 -6.35
N VAL A 194 31.08 -29.68 -6.58
CA VAL A 194 29.77 -29.04 -6.53
C VAL A 194 28.95 -29.70 -5.43
N ASP A 195 28.41 -28.90 -4.51
CA ASP A 195 27.45 -29.37 -3.53
C ASP A 195 26.03 -29.29 -4.11
N CYS A 196 25.41 -30.44 -4.38
CA CYS A 196 24.09 -30.50 -5.02
C CYS A 196 22.95 -30.01 -4.10
N THR A 197 23.23 -29.78 -2.81
CA THR A 197 22.25 -29.25 -1.86
C THR A 197 22.29 -27.73 -1.74
N PHE A 198 23.12 -27.05 -2.54
CA PHE A 198 23.20 -25.59 -2.50
C PHE A 198 21.89 -24.93 -2.93
N ASP A 199 21.26 -24.13 -2.07
CA ASP A 199 19.90 -23.60 -2.28
C ASP A 199 19.70 -22.93 -3.65
N LEU A 200 20.64 -22.08 -4.10
CA LEU A 200 20.53 -21.38 -5.38
C LEU A 200 20.81 -22.28 -6.60
N LEU A 201 21.53 -23.39 -6.41
CA LEU A 201 21.63 -24.45 -7.43
C LEU A 201 20.32 -25.23 -7.51
N VAL A 202 19.72 -25.57 -6.36
CA VAL A 202 18.46 -26.31 -6.28
C VAL A 202 17.30 -25.51 -6.86
N SER A 203 17.27 -24.19 -6.67
CA SER A 203 16.27 -23.30 -7.26
C SER A 203 16.48 -23.02 -8.77
N GLY A 204 17.64 -23.42 -9.32
CA GLY A 204 18.00 -23.17 -10.72
C GLY A 204 18.34 -21.71 -11.02
N ASP A 205 18.83 -20.95 -10.03
CA ASP A 205 19.28 -19.58 -10.22
C ASP A 205 20.39 -19.52 -11.29
N LYS A 206 20.24 -18.63 -12.26
CA LYS A 206 21.17 -18.48 -13.40
C LYS A 206 22.19 -17.37 -13.23
N THR A 207 22.11 -16.63 -12.13
CA THR A 207 22.86 -15.39 -11.89
C THR A 207 24.02 -15.60 -10.96
N VAL A 208 24.08 -16.75 -10.28
CA VAL A 208 25.14 -17.10 -9.34
C VAL A 208 25.65 -18.53 -9.58
N ALA A 209 26.85 -18.81 -9.09
CA ALA A 209 27.35 -20.17 -8.97
C ALA A 209 28.27 -20.29 -7.76
N ARG A 210 28.23 -21.43 -7.07
CA ARG A 210 29.16 -21.77 -5.98
C ARG A 210 29.89 -23.05 -6.33
N VAL A 211 31.22 -23.01 -6.28
CA VAL A 211 32.06 -24.16 -6.62
C VAL A 211 33.25 -24.22 -5.67
N TYR A 212 33.64 -25.42 -5.29
CA TYR A 212 34.80 -25.65 -4.45
C TYR A 212 35.88 -26.31 -5.29
N TYR A 213 36.93 -25.57 -5.66
CA TYR A 213 38.02 -26.14 -6.43
C TYR A 213 39.01 -26.82 -5.49
N LEU A 214 39.11 -28.13 -5.54
CA LEU A 214 40.18 -28.85 -4.87
C LEU A 214 41.45 -28.73 -5.72
N THR A 215 42.49 -28.18 -5.13
CA THR A 215 43.75 -27.88 -5.83
C THR A 215 44.94 -28.41 -5.03
N ARG A 216 46.09 -28.49 -5.71
CA ARG A 216 47.39 -28.77 -5.09
C ARG A 216 48.46 -27.82 -5.63
N PRO A 217 49.46 -27.42 -4.83
CA PRO A 217 50.61 -26.70 -5.36
C PRO A 217 51.38 -27.54 -6.39
N LYS A 218 51.81 -26.93 -7.50
CA LYS A 218 52.68 -27.58 -8.49
C LYS A 218 54.03 -27.98 -7.92
N SER A 219 54.51 -27.24 -6.92
CA SER A 219 55.78 -27.48 -6.23
C SER A 219 55.72 -28.60 -5.19
N ASP A 220 54.55 -28.86 -4.61
CA ASP A 220 54.32 -29.88 -3.58
C ASP A 220 52.98 -30.59 -3.82
N PRO A 221 53.00 -31.72 -4.55
CA PRO A 221 51.78 -32.44 -4.92
C PRO A 221 51.07 -33.09 -3.74
N THR A 222 51.68 -33.10 -2.55
CA THR A 222 51.11 -33.73 -1.35
C THR A 222 50.21 -32.80 -0.57
N LYS A 223 50.37 -31.48 -0.73
CA LYS A 223 49.52 -30.48 -0.08
C LYS A 223 48.26 -30.23 -0.89
N THR A 224 47.17 -29.98 -0.19
CA THR A 224 45.89 -29.64 -0.81
C THR A 224 45.37 -28.32 -0.28
N VAL A 225 44.77 -27.55 -1.18
CA VAL A 225 44.09 -26.30 -0.88
C VAL A 225 42.70 -26.38 -1.50
N LEU A 226 41.67 -26.16 -0.69
CA LEU A 226 40.32 -25.99 -1.16
C LEU A 226 40.08 -24.50 -1.44
N LEU A 227 39.68 -24.15 -2.65
CA LEU A 227 39.26 -22.79 -2.97
C LEU A 227 37.74 -22.73 -2.94
N SER A 228 37.18 -22.17 -1.86
CA SER A 228 35.78 -21.77 -1.84
C SER A 228 35.61 -20.62 -2.83
N THR A 229 34.83 -20.85 -3.90
CA THR A 229 34.67 -19.89 -4.98
C THR A 229 33.20 -19.56 -5.19
N MET A 230 32.88 -18.27 -5.11
CA MET A 230 31.54 -17.73 -5.32
C MET A 230 31.54 -16.80 -6.53
N LEU A 231 30.58 -16.99 -7.43
CA LEU A 231 30.41 -16.24 -8.67
C LEU A 231 29.03 -15.59 -8.67
N SER A 232 28.95 -14.33 -9.09
CA SER A 232 27.66 -13.66 -9.29
C SER A 232 27.73 -12.60 -10.36
N ALA A 233 26.78 -12.67 -11.29
CA ALA A 233 26.45 -11.58 -12.19
C ALA A 233 25.70 -10.50 -11.40
N GLN A 234 26.22 -9.27 -11.46
CA GLN A 234 25.78 -8.10 -10.69
C GLN A 234 25.78 -6.87 -11.59
N ASP A 235 25.10 -5.81 -11.14
CA ASP A 235 25.23 -4.50 -11.77
C ASP A 235 26.49 -3.80 -11.26
N TYR A 236 27.21 -3.14 -12.16
CA TYR A 236 28.35 -2.31 -11.85
C TYR A 236 28.14 -0.84 -12.24
N GLU A 237 28.78 0.05 -11.51
CA GLU A 237 28.88 1.48 -11.85
C GLU A 237 30.31 1.99 -11.64
N VAL A 238 30.87 2.66 -12.66
CA VAL A 238 32.16 3.37 -12.60
C VAL A 238 31.90 4.85 -12.86
N ALA A 239 31.78 5.61 -11.77
CA ALA A 239 31.37 7.02 -11.83
C ALA A 239 32.35 7.89 -12.62
N GLN A 240 33.66 7.65 -12.48
CA GLN A 240 34.70 8.43 -13.16
C GLN A 240 34.63 8.33 -14.69
N GLN A 241 34.01 7.26 -15.21
CA GLN A 241 33.91 6.96 -16.63
C GLN A 241 32.47 7.01 -17.16
N PHE A 242 31.49 7.32 -16.30
CA PHE A 242 30.05 7.23 -16.63
C PHE A 242 29.64 5.87 -17.20
N GLN A 243 30.29 4.80 -16.78
CA GLN A 243 30.01 3.44 -17.23
C GLN A 243 29.12 2.71 -16.23
N ARG A 244 28.16 1.96 -16.77
CA ARG A 244 27.29 1.07 -16.00
C ARG A 244 26.93 -0.14 -16.84
N GLY A 245 26.73 -1.29 -16.19
CA GLY A 245 26.33 -2.48 -16.91
C GLY A 245 26.43 -3.76 -16.08
N PRO A 246 26.33 -4.91 -16.75
CA PRO A 246 26.55 -6.21 -16.12
C PRO A 246 28.03 -6.41 -15.81
N GLY A 247 28.35 -6.96 -14.66
CA GLY A 247 29.68 -7.43 -14.32
C GLY A 247 29.59 -8.69 -13.49
N MET A 248 30.68 -9.42 -13.37
CA MET A 248 30.75 -10.60 -12.53
C MET A 248 31.69 -10.37 -11.37
N VAL A 249 31.22 -10.66 -10.17
CA VAL A 249 32.04 -10.72 -8.96
C VAL A 249 32.49 -12.17 -8.76
N LEU A 250 33.80 -12.34 -8.55
CA LEU A 250 34.45 -13.57 -8.15
C LEU A 250 35.05 -13.37 -6.75
N LEU A 251 34.58 -14.14 -5.78
CA LEU A 251 35.16 -14.24 -4.46
C LEU A 251 35.86 -15.59 -4.33
N VAL A 252 37.13 -15.57 -3.92
CA VAL A 252 37.97 -16.76 -3.72
C VAL A 252 38.52 -16.75 -2.31
N THR A 253 38.23 -17.82 -1.56
CA THR A 253 38.71 -18.02 -0.19
C THR A 253 39.52 -19.32 -0.13
N PRO A 254 40.86 -19.27 -0.03
CA PRO A 254 41.69 -20.45 0.09
C PRO A 254 41.65 -21.02 1.51
N ILE A 255 41.45 -22.34 1.61
CA ILE A 255 41.36 -23.07 2.88
C ILE A 255 42.30 -24.28 2.79
N GLU A 256 43.32 -24.31 3.66
CA GLU A 256 44.23 -25.46 3.82
C GLU A 256 43.88 -26.30 5.06
N ASP A 257 43.32 -25.65 6.08
CA ASP A 257 42.95 -26.24 7.36
C ASP A 257 41.72 -25.53 7.92
N MET A 258 40.71 -26.33 8.28
CA MET A 258 39.41 -25.87 8.81
C MET A 258 39.51 -25.20 10.19
N ARG A 259 40.69 -25.21 10.81
CA ARG A 259 40.98 -24.55 12.09
C ARG A 259 41.58 -23.15 11.91
N THR A 260 41.86 -22.74 10.67
CA THR A 260 42.53 -21.47 10.38
C THR A 260 41.54 -20.31 10.43
N THR A 261 41.79 -19.33 11.30
CA THR A 261 41.00 -18.09 11.41
C THR A 261 41.94 -16.90 11.67
N PRO A 262 41.69 -15.71 11.09
CA PRO A 262 40.64 -15.40 10.11
C PRO A 262 41.00 -15.90 8.70
N LEU A 263 39.98 -16.14 7.88
CA LEU A 263 40.17 -16.50 6.47
C LEU A 263 40.51 -15.28 5.60
N PRO A 264 41.45 -15.43 4.63
CA PRO A 264 41.68 -14.42 3.62
C PRO A 264 40.62 -14.50 2.51
N HIS A 265 40.04 -13.35 2.16
CA HIS A 265 39.11 -13.24 1.04
C HIS A 265 39.75 -12.45 -0.10
N HIS A 266 39.73 -13.02 -1.29
CA HIS A 266 40.23 -12.36 -2.50
C HIS A 266 39.09 -12.11 -3.46
N ILE A 267 38.90 -10.84 -3.83
CA ILE A 267 37.84 -10.41 -4.73
C ILE A 267 38.48 -10.06 -6.08
N ALA A 268 37.87 -10.54 -7.15
CA ALA A 268 38.14 -10.05 -8.50
C ALA A 268 36.83 -9.77 -9.22
N VAL A 269 36.84 -8.83 -10.15
CA VAL A 269 35.66 -8.45 -10.93
C VAL A 269 35.95 -8.54 -12.41
N ALA A 270 34.99 -9.03 -13.19
CA ALA A 270 35.05 -9.01 -14.65
C ALA A 270 33.90 -8.14 -15.18
N LEU A 271 34.23 -6.93 -15.64
CA LEU A 271 33.22 -6.01 -16.17
C LEU A 271 32.67 -6.53 -17.51
N ASN A 272 31.40 -6.26 -17.79
CA ASN A 272 30.65 -6.66 -19.00
C ASN A 272 30.35 -8.17 -19.14
N TYR A 273 30.95 -9.04 -18.31
CA TYR A 273 30.55 -10.44 -18.21
C TYR A 273 29.20 -10.53 -17.46
N PRO A 274 28.21 -11.35 -17.89
CA PRO A 274 28.29 -12.53 -18.77
C PRO A 274 28.11 -12.30 -20.27
N TYR A 275 28.09 -11.06 -20.76
CA TYR A 275 27.80 -10.76 -22.17
C TYR A 275 29.02 -10.39 -23.01
N VAL A 276 30.19 -10.87 -22.58
CA VAL A 276 31.45 -10.85 -23.33
C VAL A 276 32.04 -12.26 -23.36
N ALA A 277 32.89 -12.54 -24.34
CA ALA A 277 33.37 -13.90 -24.62
C ALA A 277 34.17 -14.53 -23.47
N GLU A 278 34.90 -13.73 -22.71
CA GLU A 278 35.64 -14.22 -21.55
C GLU A 278 35.63 -13.23 -20.38
N PRO A 279 35.64 -13.74 -19.13
CA PRO A 279 35.76 -12.91 -17.95
C PRO A 279 37.23 -12.51 -17.72
N GLU A 280 37.54 -11.25 -18.02
CA GLU A 280 38.82 -10.64 -17.66
C GLU A 280 38.79 -10.20 -16.19
N PHE A 281 39.20 -11.10 -15.29
CA PHE A 281 39.15 -10.84 -13.85
C PHE A 281 40.21 -9.83 -13.40
N GLU A 282 39.78 -8.67 -12.92
CA GLU A 282 40.60 -7.65 -12.30
C GLU A 282 40.57 -7.80 -10.77
N TYR A 283 41.75 -8.02 -10.16
CA TYR A 283 41.85 -8.06 -8.69
C TYR A 283 41.38 -6.74 -8.08
N SER A 284 40.55 -6.83 -7.04
CA SER A 284 39.92 -5.69 -6.41
C SER A 284 39.99 -5.75 -4.89
N GLU A 285 40.21 -4.60 -4.27
CA GLU A 285 40.16 -4.45 -2.82
C GLU A 285 38.82 -3.87 -2.38
N LEU A 286 38.17 -4.50 -1.41
CA LEU A 286 36.97 -3.96 -0.78
C LEU A 286 37.34 -2.76 0.10
N LYS A 287 36.86 -1.56 -0.26
CA LYS A 287 37.05 -0.32 0.51
C LYS A 287 35.93 -0.09 1.52
N GLY A 288 34.73 -0.56 1.24
CA GLY A 288 33.58 -0.45 2.13
C GLY A 288 32.24 -0.71 1.42
N VAL A 289 31.16 -0.39 2.12
CA VAL A 289 29.80 -0.40 1.60
C VAL A 289 29.29 1.04 1.58
N ASP A 290 28.64 1.47 0.50
CA ASP A 290 28.08 2.82 0.39
C ASP A 290 26.66 2.96 0.97
N GLY A 291 26.11 4.17 0.89
CA GLY A 291 24.76 4.48 1.40
C GLY A 291 23.62 3.77 0.68
N ASP A 292 23.85 3.27 -0.54
CA ASP A 292 22.89 2.53 -1.37
C ASP A 292 23.14 1.01 -1.31
N ASN A 293 23.96 0.56 -0.34
CA ASN A 293 24.27 -0.85 -0.10
C ASN A 293 25.13 -1.54 -1.19
N TYR A 294 25.89 -0.78 -1.98
CA TYR A 294 26.88 -1.35 -2.91
C TYR A 294 28.21 -1.61 -2.23
N TRP A 295 28.90 -2.67 -2.67
CA TRP A 295 30.33 -2.79 -2.44
C TRP A 295 31.09 -1.73 -3.24
N ILE A 296 31.95 -0.98 -2.55
CA ILE A 296 32.94 -0.10 -3.16
C ILE A 296 34.22 -0.91 -3.31
N LEU A 297 34.57 -1.24 -4.55
CA LEU A 297 35.74 -2.03 -4.91
C LEU A 297 36.76 -1.15 -5.62
N GLN A 298 37.99 -1.15 -5.14
CA GLN A 298 39.12 -0.52 -5.83
C GLN A 298 39.81 -1.58 -6.69
N THR A 299 39.63 -1.52 -8.01
CA THR A 299 40.46 -2.33 -8.90
C THR A 299 41.88 -1.78 -8.91
N LEU A 300 42.86 -2.68 -8.93
CA LEU A 300 44.27 -2.31 -9.03
C LEU A 300 44.68 -2.19 -10.50
N PRO A 301 45.75 -1.43 -10.82
CA PRO A 301 46.17 -1.23 -12.21
C PRO A 301 46.42 -2.55 -12.93
N ASN A 302 45.85 -2.71 -14.12
CA ASN A 302 46.01 -3.91 -14.92
C ASN A 302 47.22 -3.74 -15.85
N LYS A 303 48.33 -4.42 -15.54
CA LYS A 303 49.56 -4.35 -16.35
C LYS A 303 49.44 -4.98 -17.75
N ARG A 304 48.35 -5.69 -18.06
CA ARG A 304 48.14 -6.31 -19.39
C ARG A 304 47.42 -5.40 -20.36
N THR A 305 46.44 -4.66 -19.87
CA THR A 305 45.60 -3.76 -20.66
C THR A 305 46.03 -2.30 -20.50
N ASP A 306 47.02 -2.03 -19.63
CA ASP A 306 47.41 -0.71 -19.17
C ASP A 306 46.25 0.10 -18.58
N ASP A 307 45.22 -0.59 -18.09
CA ASP A 307 44.09 0.06 -17.45
C ASP A 307 44.50 0.59 -16.07
N PRO A 308 44.17 1.87 -15.77
CA PRO A 308 44.44 2.44 -14.46
C PRO A 308 43.54 1.82 -13.38
N ALA A 309 43.95 1.99 -12.13
CA ALA A 309 43.10 1.69 -10.99
C ALA A 309 41.78 2.48 -11.09
N LYS A 310 40.65 1.81 -10.89
CA LYS A 310 39.32 2.46 -10.87
C LYS A 310 38.51 2.02 -9.66
N GLU A 311 37.63 2.89 -9.22
CA GLU A 311 36.65 2.57 -8.18
C GLU A 311 35.38 2.07 -8.87
N VAL A 312 34.94 0.87 -8.50
CA VAL A 312 33.79 0.19 -9.08
C VAL A 312 32.81 -0.07 -7.95
N ARG A 313 31.56 0.38 -8.13
CA ARG A 313 30.44 -0.01 -7.27
C ARG A 313 29.83 -1.28 -7.84
N MET A 314 29.67 -2.32 -7.02
CA MET A 314 29.05 -3.59 -7.43
C MET A 314 27.95 -3.96 -6.44
N ALA A 315 26.79 -4.39 -6.94
CA ALA A 315 25.75 -5.01 -6.14
C ALA A 315 24.84 -5.87 -7.01
N ARG A 316 24.23 -6.90 -6.42
CA ARG A 316 23.05 -7.49 -7.03
C ARG A 316 21.90 -6.51 -6.83
N ARG A 317 21.36 -6.00 -7.92
CA ARG A 317 20.16 -5.17 -7.89
C ARG A 317 19.01 -5.98 -8.42
N PHE A 318 17.90 -6.01 -7.71
CA PHE A 318 16.66 -6.55 -8.25
C PHE A 318 15.53 -5.67 -7.77
N GLY A 319 14.50 -5.53 -8.59
CA GLY A 319 13.47 -4.57 -8.26
C GLY A 319 12.64 -4.17 -9.44
N ARG A 320 11.67 -3.33 -9.13
CA ARG A 320 10.59 -2.97 -10.04
C ARG A 320 10.57 -1.47 -10.19
N TYR A 321 10.34 -0.99 -11.40
CA TYR A 321 10.06 0.42 -11.63
C TYR A 321 8.91 0.64 -12.60
N LYS A 322 8.36 1.85 -12.58
CA LYS A 322 7.37 2.33 -13.53
C LYS A 322 7.88 3.63 -14.14
N GLY A 323 7.96 3.68 -15.47
CA GLY A 323 8.55 4.79 -16.19
C GLY A 323 10.07 4.78 -16.10
N ASP A 324 10.62 5.13 -14.93
CA ASP A 324 12.06 5.23 -14.69
C ASP A 324 12.43 4.80 -13.25
N VAL A 325 13.63 4.22 -13.09
CA VAL A 325 14.22 3.79 -11.80
C VAL A 325 14.36 4.93 -10.79
N THR A 326 14.42 6.18 -11.23
CA THR A 326 14.51 7.38 -10.40
C THR A 326 13.16 8.02 -10.10
N SER A 327 12.10 7.64 -10.81
CA SER A 327 10.77 8.25 -10.67
C SER A 327 9.85 7.44 -9.76
N GLN A 328 9.59 6.17 -10.12
CA GLN A 328 8.73 5.28 -9.36
C GLN A 328 9.37 3.91 -9.31
N SER A 329 10.01 3.57 -8.20
CA SER A 329 10.79 2.35 -8.07
C SER A 329 10.77 1.77 -6.66
N ASN A 330 10.99 0.46 -6.61
CA ASN A 330 11.25 -0.31 -5.41
C ASN A 330 12.39 -1.25 -5.76
N ILE A 331 13.62 -0.83 -5.43
CA ILE A 331 14.84 -1.50 -5.82
C ILE A 331 15.52 -2.02 -4.57
N GLU A 332 15.83 -3.31 -4.59
CA GLU A 332 16.58 -4.00 -3.57
C GLU A 332 18.00 -4.18 -4.08
N THR A 333 18.94 -3.73 -3.27
CA THR A 333 20.38 -3.77 -3.51
C THR A 333 21.00 -4.68 -2.47
N ALA A 334 21.74 -5.69 -2.91
CA ALA A 334 22.32 -6.70 -2.03
C ALA A 334 23.83 -6.88 -2.26
N HIS A 335 24.54 -7.10 -1.15
CA HIS A 335 25.97 -7.44 -1.12
C HIS A 335 26.22 -8.62 -0.16
N TRP A 336 27.42 -9.20 -0.16
CA TRP A 336 27.72 -10.40 0.64
C TRP A 336 28.32 -10.09 2.01
N ASP A 337 28.02 -10.94 2.98
CA ASP A 337 28.82 -11.04 4.20
C ASP A 337 30.10 -11.84 3.93
N LEU A 338 31.21 -11.48 4.55
CA LEU A 338 32.48 -12.20 4.43
C LEU A 338 32.79 -12.92 5.75
N SER A 339 32.63 -14.25 5.77
CA SER A 339 32.80 -15.06 6.97
C SER A 339 34.27 -15.29 7.32
N ARG A 340 34.61 -15.09 8.60
CA ARG A 340 35.97 -15.39 9.10
C ARG A 340 36.18 -16.86 9.45
N ASP A 341 35.11 -17.63 9.55
CA ASP A 341 35.11 -19.05 9.95
C ASP A 341 34.99 -19.96 8.72
N PRO A 342 35.88 -20.98 8.56
CA PRO A 342 35.86 -21.89 7.41
C PRO A 342 34.59 -22.72 7.28
N ALA A 343 34.00 -23.19 8.38
CA ALA A 343 32.79 -23.99 8.29
C ALA A 343 31.61 -23.12 7.83
N ILE A 344 31.50 -21.89 8.33
CA ILE A 344 30.49 -20.93 7.88
C ILE A 344 30.75 -20.50 6.42
N GLU A 345 32.00 -20.24 6.03
CA GLU A 345 32.38 -19.86 4.64
C GLU A 345 32.06 -20.95 3.61
N LEU A 346 32.10 -22.23 4.01
CA LEU A 346 31.73 -23.35 3.15
C LEU A 346 30.22 -23.65 3.19
N ARG A 347 29.58 -23.48 4.35
CA ARG A 347 28.16 -23.81 4.52
C ARG A 347 27.24 -22.70 4.03
N GLU A 348 27.50 -21.47 4.42
CA GLU A 348 26.55 -20.37 4.31
C GLU A 348 27.01 -19.37 3.25
N TRP A 349 26.06 -18.79 2.53
CA TRP A 349 26.27 -17.64 1.68
C TRP A 349 25.24 -16.59 2.07
N ARG A 350 25.68 -15.58 2.81
CA ARG A 350 24.84 -14.57 3.43
C ARG A 350 24.79 -13.28 2.61
N TRP A 351 23.59 -12.76 2.44
CA TRP A 351 23.28 -11.58 1.63
C TRP A 351 22.64 -10.52 2.52
N TYR A 352 23.27 -9.34 2.55
CA TYR A 352 22.72 -8.14 3.16
C TYR A 352 22.00 -7.32 2.12
N SER A 353 20.68 -7.21 2.24
CA SER A 353 19.82 -6.54 1.27
C SER A 353 19.22 -5.27 1.87
N ARG A 354 19.07 -4.24 1.03
CA ARG A 354 18.42 -2.98 1.39
C ARG A 354 17.44 -2.59 0.30
N ALA A 355 16.20 -2.30 0.68
CA ALA A 355 15.18 -1.79 -0.22
C ALA A 355 15.17 -0.26 -0.24
N VAL A 356 15.18 0.35 -1.42
CA VAL A 356 15.05 1.79 -1.63
C VAL A 356 13.79 2.06 -2.43
N LEU A 357 12.92 2.92 -1.88
CA LEU A 357 11.64 3.26 -2.48
C LEU A 357 11.66 4.71 -2.98
N HIS A 358 11.42 4.87 -4.28
CA HIS A 358 11.14 6.17 -4.89
C HIS A 358 9.71 6.17 -5.47
N ASP A 359 8.98 7.25 -5.23
CA ASP A 359 7.66 7.45 -5.84
C ASP A 359 7.34 8.95 -5.95
N SER A 360 7.66 9.52 -7.10
CA SER A 360 7.34 10.92 -7.44
C SER A 360 5.83 11.19 -7.51
N TRP A 361 5.01 10.14 -7.61
CA TRP A 361 3.54 10.23 -7.61
C TRP A 361 2.91 9.94 -6.25
N ALA A 362 3.71 9.78 -5.18
CA ALA A 362 3.19 9.56 -3.84
C ALA A 362 2.31 10.73 -3.34
N TRP A 363 2.39 11.92 -3.96
CA TRP A 363 1.47 13.04 -3.70
C TRP A 363 0.00 12.67 -3.95
N ALA A 364 -0.27 11.68 -4.81
CA ALA A 364 -1.62 11.18 -5.04
C ALA A 364 -2.27 10.66 -3.75
N HIS A 365 -1.48 10.13 -2.82
CA HIS A 365 -1.94 9.69 -1.49
C HIS A 365 -2.02 10.85 -0.48
N ALA A 366 -1.42 12.01 -0.77
CA ALA A 366 -1.50 13.18 0.10
C ALA A 366 -2.92 13.77 0.18
N ILE A 367 -3.83 13.37 -0.73
CA ILE A 367 -5.27 13.65 -0.66
C ILE A 367 -5.89 13.24 0.69
N HIS A 368 -5.36 12.17 1.31
CA HIS A 368 -5.78 11.74 2.64
C HIS A 368 -5.52 12.78 3.72
N GLY A 369 -4.53 13.66 3.55
CA GLY A 369 -4.31 14.80 4.44
C GLY A 369 -5.49 15.79 4.40
N ILE A 370 -6.04 16.05 3.21
CA ILE A 370 -7.22 16.91 3.05
C ILE A 370 -8.45 16.26 3.71
N PHE A 371 -8.62 14.95 3.52
CA PHE A 371 -9.70 14.21 4.18
C PHE A 371 -9.55 14.24 5.70
N ALA A 372 -8.35 14.05 6.21
CA ALA A 372 -8.07 14.07 7.64
C ALA A 372 -8.35 15.45 8.26
N ILE A 373 -7.93 16.55 7.63
CA ILE A 373 -8.22 17.92 8.12
C ILE A 373 -9.73 18.15 8.22
N ASN A 374 -10.49 17.72 7.21
CA ASN A 374 -11.95 17.83 7.23
C ASN A 374 -12.57 17.02 8.38
N VAL A 375 -12.12 15.78 8.60
CA VAL A 375 -12.60 14.94 9.71
C VAL A 375 -12.19 15.52 11.08
N ILE A 376 -10.96 16.02 11.23
CA ILE A 376 -10.49 16.67 12.47
C ILE A 376 -11.39 17.86 12.81
N PHE A 377 -11.74 18.69 11.82
CA PHE A 377 -12.65 19.81 12.04
C PHE A 377 -14.02 19.34 12.52
N ASP A 378 -14.63 18.37 11.83
CA ASP A 378 -15.93 17.82 12.20
C ASP A 378 -15.94 17.22 13.61
N LEU A 379 -14.92 16.42 13.94
CA LEU A 379 -14.75 15.84 15.27
C LEU A 379 -14.52 16.91 16.34
N SER A 380 -13.82 18.00 16.01
CA SER A 380 -13.61 19.14 16.92
C SER A 380 -14.93 19.87 17.21
N VAL A 381 -15.74 20.11 16.18
CA VAL A 381 -17.07 20.71 16.32
C VAL A 381 -17.98 19.80 17.16
N LEU A 382 -18.00 18.50 16.88
CA LEU A 382 -18.79 17.53 17.65
C LEU A 382 -18.34 17.50 19.11
N THR A 383 -17.02 17.44 19.37
CA THR A 383 -16.46 17.47 20.72
C THR A 383 -16.83 18.75 21.46
N PHE A 384 -16.80 19.89 20.77
CA PHE A 384 -17.23 21.18 21.31
C PHE A 384 -18.71 21.17 21.73
N VAL A 385 -19.60 20.64 20.89
CA VAL A 385 -21.03 20.53 21.20
C VAL A 385 -21.28 19.57 22.37
N ILE A 386 -20.61 18.40 22.37
CA ILE A 386 -20.69 17.42 23.48
C ILE A 386 -20.25 18.08 24.80
N TYR A 387 -19.09 18.74 24.80
CA TYR A 387 -18.55 19.42 25.97
C TYR A 387 -19.52 20.50 26.49
N ARG A 388 -20.07 21.32 25.59
CA ARG A 388 -21.01 22.36 25.97
C ARG A 388 -22.31 21.78 26.56
N ARG A 389 -22.88 20.75 25.94
CA ARG A 389 -24.09 20.09 26.47
C ARG A 389 -23.82 19.45 27.83
N PHE A 390 -22.66 18.82 28.01
CA PHE A 390 -22.24 18.32 29.31
C PHE A 390 -22.16 19.43 30.36
N ARG A 391 -21.61 20.60 30.03
CA ARG A 391 -21.59 21.79 30.91
C ARG A 391 -22.98 22.33 31.23
N MET A 392 -23.96 22.15 30.35
CA MET A 392 -25.37 22.48 30.57
C MET A 392 -26.13 21.38 31.35
N GLY A 393 -25.47 20.27 31.70
CA GLY A 393 -26.05 19.17 32.49
C GLY A 393 -26.78 18.10 31.66
N HIS A 394 -26.60 18.10 30.33
CA HIS A 394 -27.16 17.11 29.41
C HIS A 394 -26.06 16.17 28.90
N ILE A 395 -26.26 14.85 29.01
CA ILE A 395 -25.33 13.85 28.48
C ILE A 395 -25.82 13.41 27.10
N TRP A 396 -25.09 13.81 26.07
CA TRP A 396 -25.36 13.49 24.68
C TRP A 396 -24.05 13.30 23.91
N VAL A 397 -24.02 12.27 23.07
CA VAL A 397 -22.91 11.99 22.15
C VAL A 397 -23.52 11.82 20.77
N GLY A 398 -23.22 12.74 19.87
CA GLY A 398 -23.71 12.72 18.49
C GLY A 398 -23.02 11.65 17.64
N ASP A 399 -23.57 11.44 16.45
CA ASP A 399 -23.00 10.53 15.46
C ASP A 399 -21.77 11.11 14.77
N ALA A 400 -20.57 10.65 15.11
CA ALA A 400 -19.36 11.13 14.43
C ALA A 400 -19.37 10.89 12.91
N PHE A 401 -20.08 9.85 12.44
CA PHE A 401 -20.14 9.54 11.02
C PHE A 401 -21.21 10.33 10.27
N SER A 402 -22.10 11.08 10.93
CA SER A 402 -23.13 11.84 10.21
C SER A 402 -22.50 12.81 9.20
N THR A 403 -21.49 13.59 9.58
CA THR A 403 -20.83 14.54 8.69
C THR A 403 -19.90 13.84 7.71
N ILE A 404 -19.12 12.85 8.18
CA ILE A 404 -18.17 12.07 7.37
C ILE A 404 -18.88 11.37 6.19
N SER A 405 -20.04 10.75 6.46
CA SER A 405 -20.80 9.94 5.50
C SER A 405 -21.17 10.68 4.23
N SER A 406 -21.49 11.99 4.36
CA SER A 406 -21.87 12.84 3.22
C SER A 406 -20.77 13.00 2.17
N MET A 407 -19.50 12.84 2.57
CA MET A 407 -18.34 13.00 1.69
C MET A 407 -17.74 11.68 1.22
N LEU A 408 -18.12 10.54 1.81
CA LEU A 408 -17.50 9.24 1.50
C LEU A 408 -17.56 8.88 0.01
N MET A 409 -18.64 9.25 -0.68
CA MET A 409 -18.76 8.98 -2.11
C MET A 409 -17.72 9.74 -2.95
N TYR A 410 -17.53 11.02 -2.65
CA TYR A 410 -16.52 11.84 -3.31
C TYR A 410 -15.11 11.37 -2.95
N ARG A 411 -14.87 11.01 -1.69
CA ARG A 411 -13.56 10.53 -1.22
C ARG A 411 -13.11 9.27 -1.96
N GLY A 412 -13.99 8.26 -2.06
CA GLY A 412 -13.67 7.03 -2.79
C GLY A 412 -13.41 7.28 -4.28
N LEU A 413 -14.24 8.10 -4.94
CA LEU A 413 -14.05 8.44 -6.35
C LEU A 413 -12.71 9.18 -6.60
N ILE A 414 -12.38 10.16 -5.77
CA ILE A 414 -11.11 10.88 -5.87
C ILE A 414 -9.93 9.93 -5.67
N VAL A 415 -9.99 9.03 -4.68
CA VAL A 415 -8.95 8.03 -4.43
C VAL A 415 -8.78 7.08 -5.61
N LEU A 416 -9.86 6.68 -6.28
CA LEU A 416 -9.78 5.87 -7.51
C LEU A 416 -9.04 6.63 -8.61
N VAL A 417 -9.36 7.91 -8.84
CA VAL A 417 -8.65 8.75 -9.83
C VAL A 417 -7.18 8.90 -9.45
N CYS A 418 -6.86 9.20 -8.19
CA CYS A 418 -5.49 9.29 -7.69
C CYS A 418 -4.70 7.99 -7.89
N ASN A 419 -5.33 6.83 -7.65
CA ASN A 419 -4.72 5.53 -7.90
C ASN A 419 -4.45 5.27 -9.38
N GLN A 420 -5.35 5.71 -10.27
CA GLN A 420 -5.13 5.61 -11.71
C GLN A 420 -4.00 6.54 -12.19
N LEU A 421 -3.89 7.76 -11.64
CA LEU A 421 -2.77 8.66 -11.92
C LEU A 421 -1.44 8.09 -11.44
N ASN A 422 -1.43 7.44 -10.26
CA ASN A 422 -0.29 6.67 -9.77
C ASN A 422 -0.05 5.38 -10.60
N GLY A 423 -0.94 5.04 -11.54
CA GLY A 423 -0.98 3.79 -12.32
C GLY A 423 -0.85 2.54 -11.47
N LEU A 424 -1.62 2.52 -10.37
CA LEU A 424 -1.78 1.41 -9.45
C LEU A 424 -0.47 0.91 -8.84
N TRP A 425 0.55 1.78 -8.75
CA TRP A 425 1.89 1.42 -8.25
C TRP A 425 1.85 0.88 -6.83
N THR A 426 1.24 1.62 -5.90
CA THR A 426 1.18 1.25 -4.48
C THR A 426 0.40 -0.05 -4.27
N ILE A 427 -0.72 -0.23 -4.99
CA ILE A 427 -1.51 -1.47 -4.95
C ILE A 427 -0.71 -2.65 -5.51
N THR A 428 0.02 -2.44 -6.61
CA THR A 428 0.87 -3.50 -7.22
C THR A 428 1.95 -3.97 -6.25
N LYS A 429 2.61 -3.05 -5.53
CA LYS A 429 3.61 -3.42 -4.51
C LYS A 429 2.99 -4.33 -3.44
N MET A 430 1.81 -3.99 -2.94
CA MET A 430 1.08 -4.86 -2.00
C MET A 430 0.74 -6.21 -2.65
N THR A 431 0.29 -6.23 -3.91
CA THR A 431 -0.06 -7.47 -4.61
C THR A 431 1.14 -8.41 -4.74
N ILE A 432 2.32 -7.89 -5.09
CA ILE A 432 3.55 -8.68 -5.19
C ILE A 432 3.91 -9.21 -3.80
N SER A 433 3.98 -8.36 -2.77
CA SER A 433 4.34 -8.77 -1.41
C SER A 433 3.40 -9.85 -0.84
N ILE A 434 2.09 -9.75 -1.07
CA ILE A 434 1.13 -10.79 -0.68
C ILE A 434 1.35 -12.06 -1.50
N GLY A 435 1.59 -11.92 -2.81
CA GLY A 435 1.90 -13.05 -3.67
C GLY A 435 3.15 -13.80 -3.25
N ASP A 436 4.23 -13.08 -2.93
CA ASP A 436 5.48 -13.66 -2.42
C ASP A 436 5.23 -14.42 -1.11
N THR A 437 4.39 -13.88 -0.23
CA THR A 437 4.00 -14.57 1.02
C THR A 437 3.22 -15.86 0.74
N ILE A 438 2.33 -15.86 -0.27
CA ILE A 438 1.51 -17.02 -0.67
C ILE A 438 2.36 -18.12 -1.32
N THR A 439 3.44 -17.73 -2.01
CA THR A 439 4.33 -18.61 -2.77
C THR A 439 5.62 -18.97 -2.04
N ASP A 440 5.79 -18.51 -0.79
CA ASP A 440 7.01 -18.70 0.02
C ASP A 440 8.27 -18.16 -0.69
N GLN A 441 8.12 -17.00 -1.32
CA GLN A 441 9.20 -16.27 -2.00
C GLN A 441 9.69 -15.09 -1.14
N HIS A 442 10.82 -14.51 -1.54
CA HIS A 442 11.38 -13.33 -0.89
C HIS A 442 10.39 -12.15 -0.95
N VAL A 443 9.88 -11.76 0.21
CA VAL A 443 8.81 -10.77 0.33
C VAL A 443 9.36 -9.36 0.12
N ILE A 444 8.85 -8.67 -0.90
CA ILE A 444 9.25 -7.28 -1.14
C ILE A 444 8.77 -6.33 -0.03
N PHE A 445 9.59 -5.34 0.28
CA PHE A 445 9.21 -4.30 1.24
C PHE A 445 8.26 -3.27 0.62
N TYR A 446 7.18 -2.94 1.33
CA TYR A 446 6.28 -1.86 0.95
C TYR A 446 5.71 -1.15 2.19
N LYS A 447 5.05 -0.01 1.97
CA LYS A 447 4.38 0.76 3.02
C LYS A 447 2.86 0.48 3.03
N PRO A 448 2.36 -0.37 3.96
CA PRO A 448 0.96 -0.77 3.99
C PRO A 448 0.00 0.39 4.26
N GLU A 449 0.44 1.43 4.97
CA GLU A 449 -0.38 2.58 5.37
C GLU A 449 -0.98 3.31 4.17
N LEU A 450 -0.23 3.39 3.07
CA LEU A 450 -0.68 4.04 1.83
C LEU A 450 -1.85 3.27 1.20
N VAL A 451 -1.72 1.94 1.10
CA VAL A 451 -2.73 1.09 0.45
C VAL A 451 -3.95 0.90 1.35
N GLN A 452 -3.75 0.78 2.66
CA GLN A 452 -4.85 0.66 3.63
C GLN A 452 -5.81 1.84 3.52
N ALA A 453 -5.28 3.08 3.54
CA ALA A 453 -6.10 4.27 3.47
C ALA A 453 -6.87 4.38 2.15
N ASP A 454 -6.20 4.05 1.04
CA ASP A 454 -6.83 4.05 -0.27
C ASP A 454 -7.97 3.02 -0.36
N LEU A 455 -7.70 1.77 0.01
CA LEU A 455 -8.70 0.71 -0.04
C LEU A 455 -9.84 0.95 0.95
N LEU A 456 -9.56 1.53 2.13
CA LEU A 456 -10.59 1.91 3.10
C LEU A 456 -11.53 2.97 2.52
N ALA A 457 -11.00 4.01 1.86
CA ALA A 457 -11.82 5.05 1.25
C ALA A 457 -12.71 4.47 0.12
N VAL A 458 -12.17 3.57 -0.70
CA VAL A 458 -12.94 2.88 -1.74
C VAL A 458 -13.99 1.94 -1.14
N TYR A 459 -13.64 1.18 -0.10
CA TYR A 459 -14.55 0.29 0.60
C TYR A 459 -15.72 1.05 1.21
N MET A 460 -15.45 2.13 1.94
CA MET A 460 -16.48 2.97 2.56
C MET A 460 -17.36 3.64 1.49
N ASN A 461 -16.82 3.98 0.33
CA ASN A 461 -17.62 4.44 -0.81
C ASN A 461 -18.59 3.35 -1.32
N LEU A 462 -18.11 2.12 -1.52
CA LEU A 462 -18.96 1.00 -1.95
C LEU A 462 -20.06 0.68 -0.94
N VAL A 463 -19.73 0.64 0.36
CA VAL A 463 -20.70 0.45 1.44
C VAL A 463 -21.73 1.58 1.44
N SER A 464 -21.31 2.83 1.23
CA SER A 464 -22.23 3.96 1.11
C SER A 464 -23.16 3.82 -0.10
N ILE A 465 -22.68 3.36 -1.26
CA ILE A 465 -23.51 3.07 -2.44
C ILE A 465 -24.54 1.98 -2.11
N LEU A 466 -24.12 0.88 -1.48
CA LEU A 466 -25.02 -0.19 -1.04
C LEU A 466 -26.11 0.33 -0.09
N SER A 467 -25.75 1.21 0.83
CA SER A 467 -26.69 1.87 1.74
C SER A 467 -27.77 2.66 0.99
N TYR A 468 -27.39 3.46 -0.01
CA TYR A 468 -28.33 4.24 -0.81
C TYR A 468 -29.22 3.35 -1.70
N LEU A 469 -28.64 2.32 -2.34
CA LEU A 469 -29.38 1.38 -3.18
C LEU A 469 -30.38 0.56 -2.37
N ALA A 470 -29.95 0.05 -1.21
CA ALA A 470 -30.81 -0.69 -0.31
C ALA A 470 -31.81 0.21 0.43
N ARG A 471 -31.59 1.53 0.44
CA ARG A 471 -32.33 2.50 1.27
C ARG A 471 -32.26 2.13 2.75
N GLU A 472 -31.05 1.79 3.22
CA GLU A 472 -30.78 1.36 4.58
C GLU A 472 -29.57 2.04 5.19
N ARG A 473 -29.67 2.52 6.42
CA ARG A 473 -28.50 3.03 7.17
C ARG A 473 -27.62 1.85 7.58
N ILE A 474 -26.33 1.97 7.32
CA ILE A 474 -25.33 0.96 7.69
C ILE A 474 -24.57 1.45 8.91
N ASP A 475 -24.43 0.57 9.89
CA ASP A 475 -23.71 0.86 11.12
C ASP A 475 -22.23 1.16 10.86
N PRO A 476 -21.68 2.29 11.35
CA PRO A 476 -20.27 2.63 11.14
C PRO A 476 -19.27 1.65 11.74
N LEU A 477 -19.59 1.05 12.89
CA LEU A 477 -18.72 0.04 13.52
C LEU A 477 -18.67 -1.20 12.65
N LEU A 478 -19.83 -1.64 12.13
CA LEU A 478 -19.90 -2.79 11.23
C LEU A 478 -19.09 -2.54 9.95
N ALA A 479 -19.30 -1.40 9.29
CA ALA A 479 -18.60 -1.06 8.05
C ALA A 479 -17.07 -0.99 8.22
N PHE A 480 -16.61 -0.35 9.30
CA PHE A 480 -15.18 -0.26 9.58
C PHE A 480 -14.60 -1.62 9.98
N ALA A 481 -15.29 -2.38 10.84
CA ALA A 481 -14.85 -3.69 11.29
C ALA A 481 -14.75 -4.70 10.14
N THR A 482 -15.71 -4.71 9.20
CA THR A 482 -15.64 -5.62 8.04
C THR A 482 -14.49 -5.28 7.11
N PHE A 483 -14.14 -3.99 6.96
CA PHE A 483 -12.93 -3.61 6.25
C PHE A 483 -11.67 -4.07 6.98
N GLU A 484 -11.55 -3.80 8.28
CA GLU A 484 -10.36 -4.16 9.06
C GLU A 484 -10.17 -5.69 9.15
N LEU A 485 -11.26 -6.47 9.15
CA LEU A 485 -11.19 -7.92 8.98
C LEU A 485 -10.63 -8.29 7.60
N GLY A 486 -11.09 -7.63 6.54
CA GLY A 486 -10.60 -7.81 5.17
C GLY A 486 -9.12 -7.47 5.02
N TRP A 487 -8.71 -6.36 5.62
CA TRP A 487 -7.34 -5.87 5.61
C TRP A 487 -6.42 -6.73 6.48
N GLY A 488 -6.84 -7.07 7.70
CA GLY A 488 -6.07 -7.84 8.67
C GLY A 488 -5.78 -9.27 8.20
N TYR A 489 -6.76 -9.92 7.56
CA TYR A 489 -6.66 -11.30 7.06
C TYR A 489 -6.49 -11.37 5.54
N ARG A 490 -5.88 -10.35 4.91
CA ARG A 490 -5.79 -10.23 3.44
C ARG A 490 -5.07 -11.40 2.75
N VAL A 491 -4.16 -12.08 3.44
CA VAL A 491 -3.44 -13.25 2.91
C VAL A 491 -4.33 -14.49 3.00
N GLU A 492 -4.87 -14.76 4.19
CA GLU A 492 -5.73 -15.89 4.51
C GLU A 492 -7.05 -15.83 3.73
N LEU A 493 -7.57 -14.63 3.48
CA LEU A 493 -8.77 -14.43 2.67
C LEU A 493 -8.57 -14.87 1.22
N ALA A 494 -7.34 -14.82 0.69
CA ALA A 494 -7.07 -15.34 -0.65
C ALA A 494 -7.29 -16.86 -0.72
N ASP A 495 -7.03 -17.59 0.37
CA ASP A 495 -7.18 -19.06 0.41
C ASP A 495 -8.64 -19.52 0.29
N PHE A 496 -9.61 -18.69 0.70
CA PHE A 496 -11.03 -18.98 0.50
C PHE A 496 -11.47 -18.91 -0.98
N PHE A 497 -10.65 -18.32 -1.86
CA PHE A 497 -10.96 -18.14 -3.27
C PHE A 497 -9.83 -18.72 -4.15
N PRO A 498 -9.79 -20.05 -4.37
CA PRO A 498 -8.69 -20.69 -5.11
C PRO A 498 -8.39 -20.07 -6.49
N PRO A 499 -9.38 -19.65 -7.31
CA PRO A 499 -9.09 -18.98 -8.58
C PRO A 499 -8.41 -17.62 -8.42
N LEU A 500 -8.74 -16.87 -7.36
CA LEU A 500 -8.12 -15.56 -7.09
C LEU A 500 -6.69 -15.76 -6.56
N ARG A 501 -6.50 -16.72 -5.65
CA ARG A 501 -5.18 -17.12 -5.14
C ARG A 501 -4.25 -17.55 -6.27
N ALA A 502 -4.74 -18.37 -7.21
CA ALA A 502 -3.95 -18.80 -8.36
C ALA A 502 -3.45 -17.61 -9.19
N ASN A 503 -4.32 -16.63 -9.48
CA ASN A 503 -3.91 -15.41 -10.21
C ASN A 503 -2.82 -14.62 -9.48
N ILE A 504 -2.90 -14.54 -8.15
CA ILE A 504 -1.92 -13.83 -7.31
C ILE A 504 -0.59 -14.58 -7.32
N ALA A 505 -0.63 -15.89 -7.09
CA ALA A 505 0.56 -16.75 -7.07
C ALA A 505 1.27 -16.80 -8.43
N GLU A 506 0.54 -16.97 -9.53
CA GLU A 506 1.10 -16.95 -10.88
C GLU A 506 1.81 -15.62 -11.18
N PHE A 507 1.24 -14.50 -10.74
CA PHE A 507 1.86 -13.20 -10.94
C PHE A 507 3.16 -13.04 -10.16
N ALA A 508 3.22 -13.49 -8.90
CA ALA A 508 4.41 -13.45 -8.06
C ALA A 508 5.50 -14.40 -8.56
N ILE A 509 5.15 -15.65 -8.92
CA ILE A 509 6.10 -16.60 -9.51
C ILE A 509 6.71 -16.04 -10.79
N ALA A 510 5.89 -15.46 -11.68
CA ALA A 510 6.40 -14.82 -12.89
C ALA A 510 7.32 -13.62 -12.56
N ASP A 511 7.06 -12.92 -11.46
CA ASP A 511 7.83 -11.75 -11.02
C ASP A 511 9.30 -12.08 -10.74
N THR A 512 9.60 -13.28 -10.23
CA THR A 512 10.96 -13.73 -9.85
C THR A 512 11.95 -13.74 -11.00
N THR A 513 11.48 -13.93 -12.24
CA THR A 513 12.34 -14.08 -13.43
C THR A 513 12.24 -12.90 -14.40
N ARG A 514 11.30 -11.96 -14.19
CA ARG A 514 11.14 -10.79 -15.08
C ARG A 514 12.34 -9.84 -15.09
N GLY A 515 13.15 -9.86 -14.03
CA GLY A 515 14.39 -9.10 -13.96
C GLY A 515 15.53 -9.68 -14.81
N LEU A 516 15.38 -10.90 -15.35
CA LEU A 516 16.44 -11.51 -16.17
C LEU A 516 16.57 -10.74 -17.47
N LEU A 517 17.78 -10.29 -17.75
CA LEU A 517 18.04 -9.43 -18.90
C LEU A 517 17.85 -10.22 -20.20
N ASN A 518 16.87 -9.79 -21.00
CA ASN A 518 16.64 -10.38 -22.31
C ASN A 518 17.67 -9.84 -23.31
N VAL A 519 18.61 -10.69 -23.72
CA VAL A 519 19.67 -10.36 -24.68
C VAL A 519 19.51 -11.13 -25.98
N ARG A 520 20.17 -10.66 -27.05
CA ARG A 520 20.17 -11.37 -28.34
C ARG A 520 20.80 -12.77 -28.18
N PRO A 521 20.36 -13.79 -28.94
CA PRO A 521 20.88 -15.15 -28.83
C PRO A 521 22.41 -15.27 -28.93
N GLY A 522 23.05 -14.41 -29.74
CA GLY A 522 24.51 -14.37 -29.84
C GLY A 522 25.22 -13.94 -28.55
N LEU A 523 24.63 -13.02 -27.78
CA LEU A 523 25.17 -12.62 -26.47
C LEU A 523 24.86 -13.66 -25.40
N ALA A 524 23.65 -14.24 -25.42
CA ALA A 524 23.25 -15.32 -24.50
C ALA A 524 24.09 -16.61 -24.70
N ALA A 525 24.74 -16.78 -25.85
CA ALA A 525 25.60 -17.92 -26.13
C ALA A 525 27.03 -17.76 -25.56
N LEU A 526 27.43 -16.56 -25.13
CA LEU A 526 28.79 -16.29 -24.64
C LEU A 526 29.04 -16.86 -23.24
N SER A 527 27.98 -16.97 -22.42
CA SER A 527 28.04 -17.50 -21.08
C SER A 527 26.74 -18.20 -20.72
N PRO A 528 26.77 -19.28 -19.93
CA PRO A 528 25.57 -19.89 -19.37
C PRO A 528 24.95 -19.07 -18.20
N MET A 529 25.64 -18.06 -17.68
CA MET A 529 25.14 -17.18 -16.63
C MET A 529 24.36 -16.00 -17.23
N GLU A 530 23.37 -15.50 -16.49
CA GLU A 530 22.51 -14.39 -16.88
C GLU A 530 22.56 -13.27 -15.82
N LEU A 531 22.31 -12.02 -16.20
CA LEU A 531 22.13 -10.91 -15.26
C LEU A 531 20.65 -10.81 -14.86
N LEU A 532 20.39 -10.77 -13.56
CA LEU A 532 19.12 -10.29 -12.99
C LEU A 532 19.33 -8.84 -12.57
N THR A 533 18.49 -7.93 -13.07
CA THR A 533 18.55 -6.51 -12.72
C THR A 533 17.14 -5.94 -12.49
N SER A 534 17.06 -4.67 -12.11
CA SER A 534 15.78 -3.96 -11.99
C SER A 534 15.06 -3.86 -13.34
N TYR A 535 13.74 -4.05 -13.35
CA TYR A 535 12.96 -4.10 -14.58
C TYR A 535 11.65 -3.29 -14.49
N GLY A 536 11.15 -2.91 -15.66
CA GLY A 536 9.88 -2.19 -15.79
C GLY A 536 8.69 -3.12 -15.56
N ILE A 537 7.79 -2.78 -14.65
CA ILE A 537 6.61 -3.61 -14.37
C ILE A 537 5.68 -3.71 -15.58
N PRO A 538 4.99 -4.85 -15.78
CA PRO A 538 4.03 -5.00 -16.87
C PRO A 538 2.89 -3.97 -16.80
N GLU A 539 2.45 -3.44 -17.95
CA GLU A 539 1.34 -2.48 -17.99
C GLU A 539 0.01 -3.13 -17.54
N ASN A 540 -0.30 -4.32 -18.05
CA ASN A 540 -1.54 -5.02 -17.73
C ASN A 540 -1.43 -5.81 -16.42
N ARG A 541 -1.97 -5.22 -15.35
CA ARG A 541 -2.02 -5.81 -13.99
C ARG A 541 -3.44 -5.91 -13.44
N PHE A 542 -4.45 -5.67 -14.28
CA PHE A 542 -5.85 -5.59 -13.84
C PHE A 542 -6.32 -6.88 -13.18
N ARG A 543 -5.98 -8.05 -13.75
CA ARG A 543 -6.39 -9.36 -13.23
C ARG A 543 -5.87 -9.60 -11.82
N VAL A 544 -4.60 -9.37 -11.57
CA VAL A 544 -3.99 -9.60 -10.26
C VAL A 544 -4.48 -8.59 -9.22
N VAL A 545 -4.56 -7.29 -9.58
CA VAL A 545 -5.07 -6.22 -8.71
C VAL A 545 -6.54 -6.45 -8.34
N SER A 546 -7.37 -6.85 -9.31
CA SER A 546 -8.79 -7.16 -9.05
C SER A 546 -8.95 -8.38 -8.15
N SER A 547 -8.11 -9.42 -8.34
CA SER A 547 -8.17 -10.65 -7.56
C SER A 547 -7.87 -10.38 -6.09
N ILE A 548 -6.81 -9.62 -5.77
CA ILE A 548 -6.50 -9.29 -4.38
C ILE A 548 -7.53 -8.33 -3.76
N THR A 549 -8.00 -7.34 -4.52
CA THR A 549 -9.00 -6.38 -4.02
C THR A 549 -10.32 -7.07 -3.69
N LEU A 550 -10.75 -8.03 -4.53
CA LEU A 550 -11.95 -8.83 -4.28
C LEU A 550 -11.80 -9.71 -3.02
N SER A 551 -10.64 -10.33 -2.82
CA SER A 551 -10.37 -11.11 -1.60
C SER A 551 -10.45 -10.24 -0.35
N ILE A 552 -9.80 -9.06 -0.34
CA ILE A 552 -9.85 -8.10 0.77
C ILE A 552 -11.29 -7.60 1.03
N PHE A 553 -12.08 -7.38 -0.03
CA PHE A 553 -13.44 -6.85 0.11
C PHE A 553 -14.49 -7.93 0.41
N SER A 554 -14.12 -9.21 0.42
CA SER A 554 -15.04 -10.33 0.66
C SER A 554 -15.87 -10.24 1.95
N PRO A 555 -15.40 -9.67 3.09
CA PRO A 555 -16.23 -9.49 4.29
C PRO A 555 -17.41 -8.54 4.09
N MET A 556 -17.52 -7.85 2.96
CA MET A 556 -18.71 -7.08 2.57
C MET A 556 -19.99 -7.94 2.52
N ILE A 557 -19.88 -9.27 2.45
CA ILE A 557 -21.02 -10.17 2.60
C ILE A 557 -21.77 -9.98 3.94
N PHE A 558 -21.07 -9.64 5.03
CA PHE A 558 -21.70 -9.35 6.33
C PHE A 558 -22.55 -8.08 6.30
N ILE A 559 -22.14 -7.07 5.50
CA ILE A 559 -22.93 -5.86 5.27
C ILE A 559 -24.22 -6.19 4.52
N VAL A 560 -24.12 -7.02 3.48
CA VAL A 560 -25.28 -7.48 2.71
C VAL A 560 -26.23 -8.29 3.61
N ALA A 561 -25.70 -9.22 4.41
CA ALA A 561 -26.48 -9.99 5.37
C ALA A 561 -27.19 -9.09 6.40
N TYR A 562 -26.50 -8.07 6.92
CA TYR A 562 -27.08 -7.06 7.81
C TYR A 562 -28.25 -6.32 7.16
N ILE A 563 -28.09 -5.89 5.91
CA ILE A 563 -29.16 -5.22 5.14
C ILE A 563 -30.37 -6.14 4.98
N VAL A 564 -30.15 -7.40 4.61
CA VAL A 564 -31.23 -8.39 4.43
C VAL A 564 -31.96 -8.64 5.74
N ALA A 565 -31.23 -8.89 6.84
CA ALA A 565 -31.82 -9.09 8.16
C ALA A 565 -32.68 -7.91 8.61
N ARG A 566 -32.20 -6.67 8.38
CA ARG A 566 -32.93 -5.43 8.68
C ARG A 566 -34.17 -5.24 7.81
N LYS A 567 -34.21 -5.81 6.61
CA LYS A 567 -35.40 -5.79 5.75
C LYS A 567 -36.43 -6.81 6.22
N ILE A 568 -35.99 -8.02 6.55
CA ILE A 568 -36.87 -9.08 7.08
C ILE A 568 -37.53 -8.64 8.38
N ALA A 569 -36.76 -8.13 9.35
CA ALA A 569 -37.29 -7.67 10.63
C ALA A 569 -38.40 -6.60 10.48
N ARG A 570 -38.28 -5.70 9.49
CA ARG A 570 -39.33 -4.70 9.22
C ARG A 570 -40.57 -5.28 8.57
N TRP A 571 -40.43 -6.33 7.76
CA TRP A 571 -41.60 -7.01 7.18
C TRP A 571 -42.37 -7.79 8.24
N GLU A 572 -41.67 -8.44 9.18
CA GLU A 572 -42.32 -9.12 10.32
C GLU A 572 -43.08 -8.13 11.22
N ASP A 573 -42.49 -6.96 11.51
CA ASP A 573 -43.16 -5.86 12.23
C ASP A 573 -44.41 -5.30 11.51
N LEU A 574 -44.54 -5.55 10.20
CA LEU A 574 -45.70 -5.15 9.39
C LEU A 574 -46.75 -6.27 9.23
N GLY A 575 -46.36 -7.54 9.39
CA GLY A 575 -47.19 -8.72 9.10
C GLY A 575 -47.75 -9.46 10.32
N GLY A 576 -47.39 -9.08 11.55
CA GLY A 576 -47.87 -9.74 12.77
C GLY A 576 -49.30 -9.32 13.17
N GLU A 577 -50.28 -10.20 12.99
CA GLU A 577 -51.69 -10.05 13.42
C GLU A 577 -51.89 -9.92 14.95
N ASN A 578 -50.86 -9.97 15.79
CA ASN A 578 -50.95 -9.81 17.25
C ASN A 578 -49.76 -9.04 17.87
N GLY A 579 -49.15 -8.10 17.14
CA GLY A 579 -48.03 -7.29 17.61
C GLY A 579 -48.41 -5.85 17.99
N GLY A 580 -49.01 -5.66 19.16
CA GLY A 580 -49.17 -4.31 19.73
C GLY A 580 -47.81 -3.68 20.06
N SER A 581 -47.58 -2.46 19.57
CA SER A 581 -46.55 -1.49 19.99
C SER A 581 -45.22 -1.45 19.19
N ARG A 582 -45.17 -0.57 18.17
CA ARG A 582 -44.24 0.61 18.11
C ARG A 582 -44.24 1.36 16.77
N SER A 583 -44.72 0.77 15.67
CA SER A 583 -44.74 1.42 14.35
C SER A 583 -46.04 2.18 14.02
N SER A 584 -47.12 1.97 14.79
CA SER A 584 -48.47 2.50 14.51
C SER A 584 -48.94 3.63 15.44
N ARG A 585 -48.15 4.06 16.44
CA ARG A 585 -48.57 5.12 17.38
C ARG A 585 -48.62 6.55 16.80
N TYR A 586 -48.35 6.70 15.50
CA TYR A 586 -48.53 7.93 14.73
C TYR A 586 -49.73 7.86 13.76
N LYS A 587 -50.61 6.86 13.89
CA LYS A 587 -51.98 6.96 13.36
C LYS A 587 -52.91 7.25 14.54
N VAL A 588 -52.90 8.50 15.00
CA VAL A 588 -54.03 9.07 15.75
C VAL A 588 -55.07 9.45 14.69
N ASP A 589 -56.33 9.08 14.94
CA ASP A 589 -57.48 9.34 14.06
C ASP A 589 -57.41 10.72 13.38
N GLY A 590 -57.42 10.72 12.04
CA GLY A 590 -57.77 11.91 11.23
C GLY A 590 -56.64 12.69 10.53
N LEU A 591 -55.36 12.46 10.81
CA LEU A 591 -54.23 13.16 10.14
C LEU A 591 -53.54 12.25 9.12
N GLN A 592 -54.16 12.10 7.95
CA GLN A 592 -53.67 11.24 6.85
C GLN A 592 -52.68 11.95 5.91
N GLN A 593 -52.00 12.99 6.39
CA GLN A 593 -50.92 13.66 5.68
C GLN A 593 -49.83 13.95 6.71
N ILE A 594 -48.66 13.30 6.58
CA ILE A 594 -47.53 13.57 7.46
C ILE A 594 -47.10 15.01 7.17
N ASP A 595 -47.54 15.96 8.00
CA ASP A 595 -47.05 17.34 7.95
C ASP A 595 -45.53 17.28 8.16
N LEU A 596 -44.79 17.72 7.14
CA LEU A 596 -43.35 17.92 7.24
C LEU A 596 -43.08 18.85 8.42
N THR A 597 -42.07 18.52 9.24
CA THR A 597 -41.60 19.44 10.29
C THR A 597 -41.20 20.78 9.65
N SER A 598 -41.32 21.90 10.37
CA SER A 598 -40.85 23.21 9.88
C SER A 598 -39.37 23.17 9.49
N PHE A 599 -38.58 22.34 10.16
CA PHE A 599 -37.21 22.00 9.79
C PHE A 599 -37.13 21.31 8.42
N GLU A 600 -37.91 20.25 8.16
CA GLU A 600 -37.93 19.54 6.87
C GLU A 600 -38.44 20.44 5.73
N ALA A 601 -39.47 21.25 6.00
CA ALA A 601 -40.03 22.19 5.05
C ALA A 601 -39.04 23.32 4.68
N ALA A 602 -38.32 23.86 5.67
CA ALA A 602 -37.35 24.93 5.44
C ALA A 602 -36.05 24.44 4.80
N THR A 603 -35.49 23.31 5.27
CA THR A 603 -34.17 22.84 4.83
C THR A 603 -34.22 21.88 3.64
N GLY A 604 -35.38 21.29 3.35
CA GLY A 604 -35.52 20.21 2.37
C GLY A 604 -34.88 18.88 2.82
N ALA A 605 -34.34 18.79 4.03
CA ALA A 605 -33.65 17.61 4.53
C ALA A 605 -34.65 16.54 4.98
N ALA A 606 -34.94 15.57 4.11
CA ALA A 606 -35.85 14.47 4.43
C ALA A 606 -35.29 13.54 5.52
N LEU A 607 -35.71 13.73 6.78
CA LEU A 607 -35.13 13.08 7.96
C LEU A 607 -35.11 11.55 7.85
N ARG A 608 -36.20 10.99 7.29
CA ARG A 608 -36.36 9.54 7.09
C ARG A 608 -35.57 8.99 5.89
N LYS A 609 -35.22 9.82 4.91
CA LYS A 609 -34.54 9.39 3.66
C LYS A 609 -33.02 9.56 3.72
N ARG A 610 -32.47 9.90 4.88
CA ARG A 610 -31.02 9.92 5.06
C ARG A 610 -30.47 8.50 5.19
N TYR A 611 -29.77 8.06 4.15
CA TYR A 611 -28.99 6.84 4.07
C TYR A 611 -27.50 7.17 4.05
N GLY A 612 -26.67 6.15 4.21
CA GLY A 612 -25.22 6.23 4.34
C GLY A 612 -24.72 5.35 5.50
N ILE A 613 -23.41 5.41 5.70
CA ILE A 613 -22.74 4.85 6.89
C ILE A 613 -22.99 5.80 8.05
N ILE A 614 -24.05 5.58 8.82
CA ILE A 614 -24.56 6.44 9.88
C ILE A 614 -25.25 5.55 10.90
N SER A 615 -25.05 5.79 12.20
CA SER A 615 -25.72 5.05 13.24
C SER A 615 -27.24 5.17 13.16
N SER A 616 -27.94 4.19 13.74
CA SER A 616 -29.40 4.27 13.88
C SER A 616 -29.80 5.28 14.95
N TYR A 617 -30.82 6.08 14.65
CA TYR A 617 -31.43 7.03 15.58
C TYR A 617 -32.91 7.24 15.25
N GLU A 618 -33.68 7.68 16.24
CA GLU A 618 -35.08 8.06 16.06
C GLU A 618 -35.19 9.42 15.37
N ASN A 619 -35.97 9.49 14.28
CA ASN A 619 -36.09 10.72 13.49
C ASN A 619 -37.04 11.75 14.10
N TYR A 620 -38.08 11.28 14.80
CA TYR A 620 -39.18 12.11 15.29
C TYR A 620 -39.50 11.82 16.75
N THR A 621 -39.88 12.85 17.49
CA THR A 621 -40.44 12.77 18.84
C THR A 621 -41.74 13.57 18.91
N MET A 622 -42.78 12.99 19.53
CA MET A 622 -44.04 13.70 19.81
C MET A 622 -43.94 14.45 21.13
N ARG A 623 -44.25 15.74 21.11
CA ARG A 623 -44.43 16.53 22.33
C ARG A 623 -45.54 17.54 22.12
N ASP A 624 -46.46 17.61 23.08
CA ASP A 624 -47.60 18.54 23.05
C ASP A 624 -48.45 18.43 21.76
N ASN A 625 -48.69 17.19 21.31
CA ASN A 625 -49.43 16.86 20.09
C ASN A 625 -48.82 17.37 18.77
N GLN A 626 -47.52 17.71 18.76
CA GLN A 626 -46.75 18.10 17.58
C GLN A 626 -45.59 17.12 17.31
N VAL A 627 -45.33 16.86 16.03
CA VAL A 627 -44.18 16.08 15.54
C VAL A 627 -42.96 16.99 15.50
N LEU A 628 -41.89 16.64 16.21
CA LEU A 628 -40.63 17.41 16.25
C LEU A 628 -39.46 16.54 15.77
N ALA A 629 -38.49 17.14 15.09
CA ALA A 629 -37.21 16.54 14.73
C ALA A 629 -36.32 16.39 15.97
N THR A 630 -35.80 15.19 16.22
CA THR A 630 -34.91 14.93 17.36
C THR A 630 -33.56 15.61 17.20
N ILE A 631 -32.83 15.79 18.31
CA ILE A 631 -31.45 16.33 18.28
C ILE A 631 -30.53 15.49 17.38
N ASP A 632 -30.70 14.16 17.38
CA ASP A 632 -29.95 13.23 16.56
C ASP A 632 -30.37 13.34 15.09
N ALA A 633 -31.63 13.68 14.80
CA ALA A 633 -32.10 13.89 13.44
C ALA A 633 -31.61 15.23 12.86
N VAL A 634 -31.57 16.30 13.65
CA VAL A 634 -31.04 17.61 13.23
C VAL A 634 -29.53 17.52 12.96
N TYR A 635 -28.77 17.05 13.95
CA TYR A 635 -27.32 16.87 13.80
C TYR A 635 -26.99 15.79 12.77
N GLY A 636 -27.71 14.68 12.86
CA GLY A 636 -27.62 13.58 11.93
C GLY A 636 -27.99 13.98 10.51
N ASN A 637 -28.69 15.11 10.28
CA ASN A 637 -28.91 15.68 8.94
C ASN A 637 -27.89 16.74 8.52
N GLY A 638 -26.85 16.99 9.32
CA GLY A 638 -25.76 17.91 9.00
C GLY A 638 -26.08 19.37 9.36
N PHE A 639 -26.87 19.60 10.41
CA PHE A 639 -27.19 20.95 10.88
C PHE A 639 -26.86 21.16 12.36
N LEU A 640 -26.48 22.39 12.69
CA LEU A 640 -26.19 22.86 14.03
C LEU A 640 -26.90 24.18 14.29
N VAL A 641 -27.17 24.49 15.55
CA VAL A 641 -27.82 25.72 15.97
C VAL A 641 -26.81 26.66 16.62
N ALA A 642 -26.61 27.83 16.01
CA ALA A 642 -25.79 28.90 16.54
C ALA A 642 -26.64 29.85 17.41
N ASN A 643 -26.37 29.86 18.72
CA ASN A 643 -26.96 30.74 19.73
C ASN A 643 -28.50 30.78 19.73
N ASN A 644 -29.16 29.67 19.40
CA ASN A 644 -30.62 29.55 19.27
C ASN A 644 -31.24 30.57 18.28
N LYS A 645 -30.44 31.11 17.37
CA LYS A 645 -30.85 32.13 16.38
C LYS A 645 -30.76 31.63 14.96
N PHE A 646 -29.68 30.92 14.63
CA PHE A 646 -29.40 30.48 13.28
C PHE A 646 -29.22 28.97 13.23
N LEU A 647 -29.81 28.34 12.24
CA LEU A 647 -29.55 26.97 11.83
C LEU A 647 -28.53 27.00 10.70
N VAL A 648 -27.38 26.38 10.95
CA VAL A 648 -26.19 26.40 10.08
C VAL A 648 -25.88 24.97 9.64
N ALA A 649 -25.65 24.75 8.36
CA ALA A 649 -25.19 23.46 7.88
C ALA A 649 -23.73 23.21 8.32
N THR A 650 -23.41 21.99 8.77
CA THR A 650 -22.08 21.62 9.24
C THR A 650 -21.02 21.79 8.15
N GLN A 651 -21.36 21.46 6.90
CA GLN A 651 -20.49 21.62 5.73
C GLN A 651 -20.10 23.10 5.46
N ASP A 652 -20.94 24.04 5.88
CA ASP A 652 -20.72 25.47 5.65
C ASP A 652 -19.88 26.11 6.76
N LEU A 653 -19.59 25.41 7.86
CA LEU A 653 -18.85 25.98 8.99
C LEU A 653 -17.41 26.37 8.64
N ILE A 654 -16.67 25.53 7.90
CA ILE A 654 -15.30 25.86 7.47
C ILE A 654 -15.31 27.10 6.55
N PRO A 655 -16.11 27.14 5.46
CA PRO A 655 -16.23 28.33 4.64
C PRO A 655 -16.69 29.58 5.43
N LEU A 656 -17.61 29.41 6.38
CA LEU A 656 -18.13 30.51 7.19
C LEU A 656 -17.05 31.10 8.11
N ILE A 657 -16.26 30.26 8.77
CA ILE A 657 -15.14 30.70 9.61
C ILE A 657 -14.09 31.42 8.75
N LEU A 658 -13.73 30.85 7.60
CA LEU A 658 -12.77 31.44 6.68
C LEU A 658 -13.26 32.81 6.16
N MET A 659 -14.50 32.90 5.69
CA MET A 659 -15.12 34.16 5.24
C MET A 659 -15.12 35.23 6.35
N LYS A 660 -15.28 34.79 7.60
CA LYS A 660 -15.26 35.68 8.76
C LYS A 660 -13.85 36.16 9.13
N VAL A 661 -12.84 35.31 8.99
CA VAL A 661 -11.43 35.66 9.25
C VAL A 661 -10.86 36.54 8.15
N THR A 662 -11.13 36.23 6.88
CA THR A 662 -10.59 36.97 5.73
C THR A 662 -11.38 38.21 5.38
N HIS A 663 -12.61 38.35 5.91
CA HIS A 663 -13.58 39.36 5.49
C HIS A 663 -13.93 39.33 3.99
N VAL A 664 -13.61 38.25 3.29
CA VAL A 664 -13.87 38.07 1.85
C VAL A 664 -14.93 36.99 1.63
N ARG A 665 -15.94 37.30 0.82
CA ARG A 665 -16.96 36.35 0.39
C ARG A 665 -16.49 35.59 -0.84
N PHE A 666 -15.98 34.38 -0.64
CA PHE A 666 -15.57 33.49 -1.72
C PHE A 666 -16.61 32.41 -2.05
N THR A 667 -17.66 32.24 -1.23
CA THR A 667 -18.78 31.32 -1.51
C THR A 667 -20.11 31.84 -0.95
N ASN A 668 -21.22 31.35 -1.48
CA ASN A 668 -22.58 31.71 -1.05
C ASN A 668 -23.05 30.74 0.02
N ILE A 669 -23.14 31.21 1.26
CA ILE A 669 -23.59 30.41 2.42
C ILE A 669 -24.99 30.87 2.81
N PHE A 670 -25.89 29.92 3.03
CA PHE A 670 -27.27 30.18 3.45
C PHE A 670 -27.52 29.60 4.84
N VAL A 671 -28.16 30.38 5.71
CA VAL A 671 -28.55 29.96 7.07
C VAL A 671 -30.03 30.23 7.29
N TYR A 672 -30.67 29.43 8.15
CA TYR A 672 -32.09 29.62 8.46
C TYR A 672 -32.25 30.27 9.83
N GLU A 673 -33.21 31.18 9.97
CA GLU A 673 -33.50 31.83 11.25
C GLU A 673 -34.44 30.93 12.08
N ILE A 674 -34.14 30.81 13.37
CA ILE A 674 -34.96 30.06 14.33
C ILE A 674 -35.97 31.03 14.95
N ILE A 675 -37.25 30.72 14.80
CA ILE A 675 -38.38 31.49 15.31
C ILE A 675 -38.92 30.78 16.55
N ASN A 676 -39.21 31.56 17.59
CA ASN A 676 -39.81 31.06 18.85
C ASN A 676 -39.02 29.91 19.52
N GLY A 677 -37.71 29.84 19.26
CA GLY A 677 -36.78 28.88 19.86
C GLY A 677 -36.89 27.43 19.35
N ARG A 678 -37.83 27.11 18.45
CA ARG A 678 -38.01 25.74 17.90
C ARG A 678 -38.43 25.67 16.44
N ALA A 679 -39.12 26.67 15.90
CA ALA A 679 -39.56 26.65 14.50
C ALA A 679 -38.46 27.19 13.58
N VAL A 680 -38.32 26.64 12.38
CA VAL A 680 -37.34 27.11 11.38
C VAL A 680 -38.06 27.94 10.34
N LYS A 681 -37.54 29.13 10.04
CA LYS A 681 -38.06 30.00 8.98
C LYS A 681 -37.83 29.35 7.61
N GLU A 682 -38.88 29.25 6.79
CA GLU A 682 -38.80 28.64 5.45
C GLU A 682 -37.88 29.40 4.48
N THR A 683 -37.65 30.70 4.72
CA THR A 683 -36.73 31.51 3.90
C THR A 683 -35.32 31.47 4.45
N SER A 684 -34.38 31.01 3.63
CA SER A 684 -32.96 31.05 3.93
C SER A 684 -32.39 32.47 3.80
N ARG A 685 -31.39 32.78 4.61
CA ARG A 685 -30.70 34.06 4.63
C ARG A 685 -29.26 33.89 4.16
N LEU A 686 -28.88 34.68 3.16
CA LEU A 686 -27.52 34.76 2.69
C LEU A 686 -26.59 35.36 3.76
N VAL A 687 -25.47 34.68 4.03
CA VAL A 687 -24.48 35.07 5.04
C VAL A 687 -23.43 36.00 4.43
N TYR A 688 -23.17 37.11 5.13
CA TYR A 688 -22.05 38.02 4.92
C TYR A 688 -21.09 37.88 6.11
N PRO A 689 -19.82 38.34 6.01
CA PRO A 689 -18.84 38.29 7.11
C PRO A 689 -19.36 38.87 8.45
N THR A 690 -20.33 39.79 8.38
CA THR A 690 -20.97 40.47 9.50
C THR A 690 -22.29 39.85 9.98
N THR A 691 -22.90 38.91 9.22
CA THR A 691 -24.24 38.37 9.52
C THR A 691 -24.30 37.57 10.82
N ILE A 692 -23.30 36.74 11.11
CA ILE A 692 -23.21 35.93 12.34
C ILE A 692 -22.07 36.43 13.21
N LYS A 693 -22.30 36.74 14.49
CA LYS A 693 -21.22 37.23 15.39
C LYS A 693 -20.34 36.06 15.87
N TRP A 694 -19.09 36.34 16.26
CA TRP A 694 -18.23 35.33 16.90
C TRP A 694 -18.86 34.75 18.17
N SER A 695 -19.60 35.58 18.92
CA SER A 695 -20.40 35.15 20.07
C SER A 695 -21.54 34.19 19.73
N ASP A 696 -22.02 34.19 18.48
CA ASP A 696 -23.06 33.26 18.03
C ASP A 696 -22.44 31.88 17.71
N LEU A 697 -21.26 31.85 17.07
CA LEU A 697 -20.49 30.63 16.78
C LEU A 697 -19.85 30.01 18.02
N SER A 698 -19.47 30.81 19.02
CA SER A 698 -19.02 30.30 20.31
C SER A 698 -20.15 29.62 21.11
N ARG A 699 -21.37 29.63 20.57
CA ARG A 699 -22.57 29.03 21.15
C ARG A 699 -23.25 28.10 20.13
N LEU A 700 -22.49 27.19 19.51
CA LEU A 700 -23.03 26.05 18.76
C LEU A 700 -23.67 25.00 19.69
N ASP A 701 -24.85 24.50 19.32
CA ASP A 701 -25.61 23.47 20.02
C ASP A 701 -26.45 22.64 19.03
N VAL A 702 -27.11 21.60 19.53
CA VAL A 702 -28.15 20.83 18.85
C VAL A 702 -29.43 20.92 19.69
N ILE A 703 -30.56 21.25 19.07
CA ILE A 703 -31.85 21.37 19.76
C ILE A 703 -32.95 20.65 18.98
N VAL A 704 -34.03 20.30 19.67
CA VAL A 704 -35.24 19.75 19.05
C VAL A 704 -35.92 20.85 18.24
N LEU A 705 -36.20 20.59 16.97
CA LEU A 705 -36.80 21.55 16.04
C LEU A 705 -38.17 21.08 15.57
N SER A 706 -39.09 22.02 15.38
CA SER A 706 -40.45 21.76 14.89
C SER A 706 -40.50 21.54 13.41
#